data_AF-A0A1J5FPG9-F1
#
_entry.id   AF-A0A1J5FPG9-F1
#
_cell.length_a   1.000
_cell.length_b   1.000
_cell.length_c   1.000
_cell.angle_alpha   90.00
_cell.angle_beta   90.00
_cell.angle_gamma   90.00
#
_symmetry.space_group_name_H-M   'P 1'
#
loop_
_entity.id
_entity.type
_entity.pdbx_description
1 polymer ?
#
loop_
_entity_poly.entity_id
_entity_poly.type
_entity_poly.pdbx_seq_one_letter_code
_entity_poly.pdbx_strand_id
1 'polypeptide(L)'
;MNLLSKKKVIGTLLTVLLIISIPVTLLLNRKSQDIRQRAAQEFNACNALCNKQADCALPPLASAGFNTHINFDTSFINDPNPLTYEVFKQDIDAIKAAAGLKPILIRFPIWDWEAFPRTDPSSATIDCSVASPINCNPSRLDQYSQAIDYARGKGFQVELVTNVPQWAKLYSDASGSHETKYTQSQYLTITDAYYRELGIRFTAKLRLWLVLGESDLHAFDKFSNDVSKSPLSDAYLSQLNAVLGQARTTLRSIDPNAQITTTSGGWPYNSALRDRWKLYFNSIGSNLDVISVDIYPDNDSAEIQAITANTADLKATYGKPVIVTETGLCTGSSTWTEEDQKRLLPQYIERARQGGADSVLIFEYRDNPAFADPLYNCENTFGIMKKDGTPKASYSTVMNTLLFASYCGNGICDAGETLASCPTDCNVAQNNCTFCNPATNRCEAAPTPSPTNNWGRIANTEFSGQKVKGVFFFGGLPNNNVKQFYTRHPLLQYYPPYTTEESYLNQTFDQIKNAGANTIKLSWWGPNNENLQYAPTQSTIDANKKTFEKAAARQLMVAPLIEVVTNTDNPMQSFEFWKDFPQDTSKLEARIKSLLSTYGTYLNWLKIYDKNGQERKVIWLIETIHAGSVNTQEFAQAFDTVANKIESETGQKIGFIIDPTPLPANGSYEGPDVNALQNTQSLLAINPFNITSDGNTENERLTKAEEILERWKSSNIPLMANVLPGYDDHLVRPPGTVYGDNSAWRSSVENLAKKYETAGITLDIWNGFTEGYAFAPTTEDGEENFNLAKKLFGVNVASPTPTPPPYYENEYIRIIPSPSITGIIDLFYKTSSGSWQQYNNIVPIARVGGVWGNAEIDGATIIQSIVSQTSTQTVAKYQFSRFPNGAHFYLLMTINNGEQKVKFQVVLNDDSSPVEALALGNYYGLVDLVRYIKINNMTYDALTYPKPNPDGYLTLGRFIGLEHPLDNKVTFWGDSEVAQYQSVEAPLGDQDEIIAEIRFTPWLTTQPAPGKNWFETVHITRSPFTSGKSVWYFGRNFSSINPTATPTPTPTSFPTNTPVPTATPTTGPIATPTATPSVATPTLIPTCDPAKGESSGKVDNLDFDWWKDEFLGTTKTSKDSDCKQDNIIDIFDFNKLRDISFHL
;
A
#
# COMPACT_ATOMS: atom_id res chain seq x y z
N MET A 1 -55.38 66.34 -39.95
CA MET A 1 -54.74 66.70 -38.65
C MET A 1 -54.72 65.55 -37.62
N ASN A 2 -55.63 64.57 -37.63
CA ASN A 2 -55.65 63.45 -36.66
C ASN A 2 -54.53 62.38 -36.77
N LEU A 3 -53.72 62.38 -37.85
CA LEU A 3 -52.60 61.44 -38.00
C LEU A 3 -51.27 61.96 -37.44
N LEU A 4 -51.14 63.29 -37.25
CA LEU A 4 -49.92 63.91 -36.71
C LEU A 4 -49.88 63.89 -35.18
N SER A 5 -51.04 63.83 -34.49
CA SER A 5 -51.07 63.71 -33.02
C SER A 5 -50.70 62.29 -32.54
N LYS A 6 -51.09 61.24 -33.27
CA LYS A 6 -50.80 59.85 -32.89
C LYS A 6 -49.30 59.51 -32.95
N LYS A 7 -48.54 60.08 -33.90
CA LYS A 7 -47.08 59.85 -33.98
C LYS A 7 -46.31 60.47 -32.82
N LYS A 8 -46.75 61.64 -32.32
CA LYS A 8 -46.13 62.27 -31.13
C LYS A 8 -46.40 61.47 -29.85
N VAL A 9 -47.61 60.92 -29.70
CA VAL A 9 -47.96 60.10 -28.54
C VAL A 9 -47.17 58.78 -28.52
N ILE A 10 -47.03 58.11 -29.68
CA ILE A 10 -46.25 56.87 -29.78
C ILE A 10 -44.75 57.12 -29.55
N GLY A 11 -44.20 58.21 -30.09
CA GLY A 11 -42.80 58.59 -29.83
C GLY A 11 -42.53 58.85 -28.35
N THR A 12 -43.44 59.56 -27.68
CA THR A 12 -43.31 59.85 -26.24
C THR A 12 -43.43 58.59 -25.39
N LEU A 13 -44.34 57.67 -25.73
CA LEU A 13 -44.48 56.38 -25.03
C LEU A 13 -43.25 55.49 -25.19
N LEU A 14 -42.64 55.43 -26.37
CA LEU A 14 -41.41 54.68 -26.61
C LEU A 14 -40.23 55.27 -25.85
N THR A 15 -40.11 56.61 -25.78
CA THR A 15 -39.06 57.27 -24.98
C THR A 15 -39.24 57.00 -23.49
N VAL A 16 -40.48 57.03 -22.98
CA VAL A 16 -40.76 56.72 -21.57
C VAL A 16 -40.47 55.24 -21.26
N LEU A 17 -40.83 54.31 -22.15
CA LEU A 17 -40.49 52.89 -22.00
C LEU A 17 -38.98 52.64 -22.01
N LEU A 18 -38.22 53.38 -22.82
CA LEU A 18 -36.75 53.28 -22.86
C LEU A 18 -36.11 53.86 -21.58
N ILE A 19 -36.64 54.96 -21.06
CA ILE A 19 -36.13 55.59 -19.83
C ILE A 19 -36.44 54.72 -18.60
N ILE A 20 -37.53 53.95 -18.60
CA ILE A 20 -37.87 53.03 -17.51
C ILE A 20 -37.13 51.69 -17.62
N SER A 21 -36.86 51.19 -18.83
CA SER A 21 -36.22 49.88 -19.01
C SER A 21 -34.75 49.87 -18.59
N ILE A 22 -34.02 50.96 -18.77
CA ILE A 22 -32.59 51.03 -18.42
C ILE A 22 -32.35 50.91 -16.91
N PRO A 23 -33.03 51.70 -16.03
CA PRO A 23 -32.88 51.57 -14.58
C PRO A 23 -33.34 50.22 -14.07
N VAL A 24 -34.44 49.67 -14.60
CA VAL A 24 -34.96 48.35 -14.20
C VAL A 24 -33.98 47.24 -14.58
N THR A 25 -33.39 47.32 -15.77
CA THR A 25 -32.37 46.35 -16.22
C THR A 25 -31.11 46.43 -15.35
N LEU A 26 -30.66 47.65 -15.01
CA LEU A 26 -29.52 47.85 -14.11
C LEU A 26 -29.82 47.35 -12.68
N LEU A 27 -31.04 47.57 -12.17
CA LEU A 27 -31.46 47.09 -10.85
C LEU A 27 -31.53 45.55 -10.81
N LEU A 28 -32.06 44.92 -11.86
CA LEU A 28 -32.13 43.47 -12.01
C LEU A 28 -30.75 42.85 -12.16
N ASN A 29 -29.84 43.51 -12.90
CA ASN A 29 -28.46 43.03 -13.07
C ASN A 29 -27.67 43.13 -11.75
N ARG A 30 -27.89 44.21 -10.97
CA ARG A 30 -27.28 44.39 -9.65
C ARG A 30 -27.80 43.36 -8.64
N LYS A 31 -29.11 43.11 -8.60
CA LYS A 31 -29.70 42.02 -7.79
C LYS A 31 -29.21 40.64 -8.22
N SER A 32 -29.05 40.40 -9.52
CA SER A 32 -28.48 39.16 -10.05
C SER A 32 -27.02 38.98 -9.61
N GLN A 33 -26.21 40.04 -9.62
CA GLN A 33 -24.84 40.00 -9.12
C GLN A 33 -24.75 39.78 -7.61
N ASP A 34 -25.59 40.44 -6.82
CA ASP A 34 -25.65 40.23 -5.36
C ASP A 34 -26.08 38.79 -5.01
N ILE A 35 -27.04 38.22 -5.75
CA ILE A 35 -27.46 36.82 -5.59
C ILE A 35 -26.32 35.87 -5.98
N ARG A 36 -25.59 36.14 -7.08
CA ARG A 36 -24.43 35.32 -7.47
C ARG A 36 -23.28 35.41 -6.47
N GLN A 37 -23.03 36.59 -5.89
CA GLN A 37 -21.99 36.75 -4.87
C GLN A 37 -22.37 36.07 -3.55
N ARG A 38 -23.62 36.16 -3.11
CA ARG A 38 -24.11 35.41 -1.93
C ARG A 38 -24.09 33.91 -2.17
N ALA A 39 -24.56 33.45 -3.33
CA ALA A 39 -24.49 32.05 -3.72
C ALA A 39 -23.04 31.55 -3.80
N ALA A 40 -22.10 32.36 -4.30
CA ALA A 40 -20.68 32.01 -4.32
C ALA A 40 -20.05 32.01 -2.92
N GLN A 41 -20.45 32.93 -2.03
CA GLN A 41 -19.99 32.96 -0.64
C GLN A 41 -20.54 31.77 0.16
N GLU A 42 -21.81 31.42 -0.01
CA GLU A 42 -22.45 30.25 0.60
C GLU A 42 -21.88 28.95 0.01
N PHE A 43 -21.65 28.88 -1.30
CA PHE A 43 -20.98 27.77 -1.96
C PHE A 43 -19.53 27.61 -1.50
N ASN A 44 -18.79 28.70 -1.31
CA ASN A 44 -17.42 28.65 -0.79
C ASN A 44 -17.37 28.32 0.71
N ALA A 45 -18.35 28.76 1.51
CA ALA A 45 -18.49 28.34 2.91
C ALA A 45 -18.86 26.85 3.02
N CYS A 46 -19.72 26.37 2.12
CA CYS A 46 -20.07 24.96 2.00
C CYS A 46 -18.87 24.12 1.52
N ASN A 47 -18.11 24.59 0.52
CA ASN A 47 -16.86 23.95 0.11
C ASN A 47 -15.79 24.00 1.20
N ALA A 48 -15.72 25.04 2.03
CA ALA A 48 -14.79 25.08 3.17
C ALA A 48 -15.17 24.08 4.29
N LEU A 49 -16.47 23.77 4.45
CA LEU A 49 -16.96 22.71 5.33
C LEU A 49 -16.77 21.31 4.70
N CYS A 50 -17.05 21.15 3.41
CA CYS A 50 -16.85 19.89 2.68
C CYS A 50 -15.37 19.55 2.43
N ASN A 51 -14.49 20.53 2.28
CA ASN A 51 -13.04 20.32 2.15
C ASN A 51 -12.39 19.88 3.47
N LYS A 52 -13.08 20.02 4.62
CA LYS A 52 -12.70 19.34 5.87
C LYS A 52 -13.27 17.92 6.00
N GLN A 53 -14.14 17.51 5.08
CA GLN A 53 -14.87 16.23 5.09
C GLN A 53 -14.36 15.25 4.02
N ALA A 54 -13.34 15.60 3.23
CA ALA A 54 -12.71 14.69 2.26
C ALA A 54 -11.91 13.54 2.92
N ASP A 55 -11.80 13.53 4.26
CA ASP A 55 -11.22 12.44 5.07
C ASP A 55 -12.26 11.38 5.50
N CYS A 56 -13.47 11.37 4.92
CA CYS A 56 -14.55 10.42 5.27
C CYS A 56 -14.34 8.96 4.81
N ALA A 57 -13.21 8.62 4.20
CA ALA A 57 -12.81 7.22 4.12
C ALA A 57 -12.41 6.79 5.53
N LEU A 58 -13.34 6.19 6.27
CA LEU A 58 -13.02 5.64 7.58
C LEU A 58 -11.81 4.72 7.42
N PRO A 59 -10.79 4.86 8.29
CA PRO A 59 -9.72 3.90 8.28
C PRO A 59 -10.36 2.51 8.42
N PRO A 60 -10.02 1.55 7.53
CA PRO A 60 -10.48 0.19 7.73
C PRO A 60 -10.08 -0.23 9.14
N LEU A 61 -10.98 -0.92 9.86
CA LEU A 61 -10.59 -1.53 11.12
C LEU A 61 -9.32 -2.33 10.87
N ALA A 62 -8.30 -2.13 11.71
CA ALA A 62 -7.12 -2.96 11.66
C ALA A 62 -7.49 -4.44 11.85
N SER A 63 -8.59 -4.70 12.59
CA SER A 63 -9.15 -6.04 12.79
C SER A 63 -10.60 -6.02 13.29
N ALA A 64 -11.36 -7.07 13.02
CA ALA A 64 -12.71 -7.27 13.58
C ALA A 64 -12.89 -8.74 14.00
N GLY A 65 -13.81 -9.02 14.92
CA GLY A 65 -13.89 -10.37 15.47
C GLY A 65 -15.14 -10.73 16.25
N PHE A 66 -15.07 -11.90 16.86
CA PHE A 66 -16.17 -12.47 17.63
C PHE A 66 -15.67 -12.99 18.98
N ASN A 67 -16.53 -12.82 19.97
CA ASN A 67 -16.50 -13.61 21.18
C ASN A 67 -17.17 -14.95 20.91
N THR A 68 -16.53 -16.00 21.39
CA THR A 68 -17.07 -17.35 21.43
C THR A 68 -16.85 -17.88 22.85
N HIS A 69 -17.72 -18.73 23.34
CA HIS A 69 -17.41 -19.50 24.53
C HIS A 69 -17.06 -20.93 24.15
N ILE A 70 -16.14 -21.50 24.91
CA ILE A 70 -15.84 -22.92 24.87
C ILE A 70 -16.01 -23.45 26.29
N ASN A 71 -16.82 -24.49 26.42
CA ASN A 71 -16.95 -25.21 27.67
C ASN A 71 -16.70 -26.69 27.41
N PHE A 72 -15.53 -27.13 27.86
CA PHE A 72 -15.17 -28.54 27.76
C PHE A 72 -15.81 -29.38 28.86
N ASP A 73 -16.22 -28.78 29.98
CA ASP A 73 -16.90 -29.46 31.06
C ASP A 73 -18.42 -29.45 30.89
N THR A 74 -18.91 -30.50 30.24
CA THR A 74 -20.34 -30.74 30.04
C THR A 74 -21.08 -31.09 31.33
N SER A 75 -20.40 -31.35 32.46
CA SER A 75 -21.06 -31.69 33.71
C SER A 75 -21.64 -30.47 34.45
N PHE A 76 -21.09 -29.27 34.20
CA PHE A 76 -21.59 -28.03 34.80
C PHE A 76 -22.80 -27.44 34.09
N ILE A 77 -23.05 -27.86 32.85
CA ILE A 77 -24.18 -27.36 32.07
C ILE A 77 -25.14 -28.53 31.82
N ASN A 78 -26.32 -28.50 32.45
CA ASN A 78 -27.46 -29.36 32.10
C ASN A 78 -28.07 -28.95 30.76
N ASP A 79 -27.24 -28.76 29.76
CA ASP A 79 -27.65 -28.30 28.44
C ASP A 79 -27.55 -29.44 27.42
N PRO A 80 -28.62 -29.74 26.66
CA PRO A 80 -28.55 -30.65 25.54
C PRO A 80 -27.53 -30.27 24.44
N ASN A 81 -27.12 -29.00 24.32
CA ASN A 81 -26.20 -28.51 23.27
C ASN A 81 -25.00 -27.74 23.84
N PRO A 82 -24.08 -28.39 24.58
CA PRO A 82 -22.93 -27.70 25.17
C PRO A 82 -22.03 -27.11 24.09
N LEU A 83 -21.39 -25.97 24.40
CA LEU A 83 -20.39 -25.31 23.55
C LEU A 83 -19.06 -26.10 23.58
N THR A 84 -19.11 -27.32 23.03
CA THR A 84 -17.97 -28.24 22.95
C THR A 84 -16.92 -27.76 21.96
N TYR A 85 -15.76 -28.42 21.97
CA TYR A 85 -14.72 -28.22 20.97
C TYR A 85 -15.22 -28.32 19.52
N GLU A 86 -16.11 -29.28 19.24
CA GLU A 86 -16.62 -29.48 17.88
C GLU A 86 -17.59 -28.37 17.46
N VAL A 87 -18.39 -27.84 18.40
CA VAL A 87 -19.22 -26.66 18.15
C VAL A 87 -18.34 -25.43 17.90
N PHE A 88 -17.28 -25.24 18.69
CA PHE A 88 -16.31 -24.18 18.44
C PHE A 88 -15.69 -24.29 17.05
N LYS A 89 -15.28 -25.49 16.61
CA LYS A 89 -14.74 -25.69 15.25
C LYS A 89 -15.74 -25.34 14.16
N GLN A 90 -17.01 -25.73 14.33
CA GLN A 90 -18.09 -25.37 13.41
C GLN A 90 -18.26 -23.85 13.32
N ASP A 91 -18.19 -23.15 14.45
CA ASP A 91 -18.27 -21.69 14.50
C ASP A 91 -17.09 -21.04 13.77
N ILE A 92 -15.86 -21.50 14.04
CA ILE A 92 -14.66 -21.04 13.35
C ILE A 92 -14.76 -21.28 11.83
N ASP A 93 -15.22 -22.44 11.39
CA ASP A 93 -15.40 -22.76 9.97
C ASP A 93 -16.46 -21.87 9.31
N ALA A 94 -17.58 -21.63 10.00
CA ALA A 94 -18.65 -20.76 9.51
C ALA A 94 -18.19 -19.29 9.40
N ILE A 95 -17.47 -18.79 10.40
CA ILE A 95 -16.85 -17.45 10.36
C ILE A 95 -15.85 -17.38 9.20
N LYS A 96 -15.03 -18.41 9.00
CA LYS A 96 -14.03 -18.43 7.91
C LYS A 96 -14.69 -18.40 6.54
N ALA A 97 -15.75 -19.18 6.36
CA ALA A 97 -16.52 -19.21 5.12
C ALA A 97 -17.12 -17.84 4.80
N ALA A 98 -17.62 -17.11 5.80
CA ALA A 98 -18.19 -15.77 5.62
C ALA A 98 -17.13 -14.67 5.42
N ALA A 99 -16.01 -14.72 6.15
CA ALA A 99 -14.96 -13.70 6.12
C ALA A 99 -14.00 -13.81 4.92
N GLY A 100 -13.89 -14.98 4.31
CA GLY A 100 -12.94 -15.25 3.24
C GLY A 100 -11.48 -15.17 3.73
N LEU A 101 -10.66 -14.34 3.06
CA LEU A 101 -9.23 -14.20 3.35
C LEU A 101 -8.90 -13.10 4.40
N LYS A 102 -9.91 -12.40 4.94
CA LYS A 102 -9.68 -11.31 5.88
C LYS A 102 -9.18 -11.84 7.23
N PRO A 103 -8.23 -11.14 7.89
CA PRO A 103 -7.82 -11.49 9.24
C PRO A 103 -8.97 -11.21 10.22
N ILE A 104 -9.38 -12.22 10.98
CA ILE A 104 -10.45 -12.15 11.99
C ILE A 104 -9.88 -12.44 13.37
N LEU A 105 -10.41 -11.75 14.38
CA LEU A 105 -10.13 -12.01 15.78
C LEU A 105 -11.15 -12.98 16.38
N ILE A 106 -10.66 -13.92 17.16
CA ILE A 106 -11.47 -14.81 17.98
C ILE A 106 -11.05 -14.64 19.43
N ARG A 107 -12.02 -14.32 20.28
CA ARG A 107 -11.85 -14.19 21.73
C ARG A 107 -12.64 -15.28 22.43
N PHE A 108 -12.02 -15.95 23.40
CA PHE A 108 -12.71 -16.87 24.31
C PHE A 108 -12.02 -16.95 25.67
N PRO A 109 -12.74 -17.29 26.75
CA PRO A 109 -12.16 -17.42 28.08
C PRO A 109 -11.52 -18.78 28.34
N ILE A 110 -10.51 -18.79 29.20
CA ILE A 110 -10.17 -19.94 30.04
C ILE A 110 -10.83 -19.73 31.40
N TRP A 111 -11.63 -20.70 31.80
CA TRP A 111 -12.31 -20.66 33.08
C TRP A 111 -11.34 -20.78 34.25
N ASP A 112 -11.60 -20.02 35.31
CA ASP A 112 -10.76 -19.94 36.51
C ASP A 112 -10.69 -21.26 37.29
N TRP A 113 -11.72 -22.10 37.18
CA TRP A 113 -11.77 -23.44 37.74
C TRP A 113 -10.87 -24.45 37.03
N GLU A 114 -10.18 -24.09 35.95
CA GLU A 114 -9.19 -24.99 35.34
C GLU A 114 -7.90 -25.08 36.17
N ALA A 115 -7.79 -24.27 37.23
CA ALA A 115 -6.73 -24.36 38.23
C ALA A 115 -7.28 -24.42 39.66
N PHE A 116 -6.63 -25.25 40.49
CA PHE A 116 -7.04 -25.62 41.85
C PHE A 116 -5.88 -25.43 42.84
N PRO A 117 -6.15 -25.25 44.14
CA PRO A 117 -5.09 -25.17 45.14
C PRO A 117 -4.41 -26.54 45.30
N ARG A 118 -3.07 -26.55 45.39
CA ARG A 118 -2.29 -27.80 45.54
C ARG A 118 -2.66 -28.65 46.76
N THR A 119 -3.27 -28.03 47.78
CA THR A 119 -3.69 -28.71 49.02
C THR A 119 -4.97 -29.52 48.89
N ASP A 120 -5.63 -29.55 47.72
CA ASP A 120 -6.85 -30.33 47.51
C ASP A 120 -6.52 -31.83 47.28
N PRO A 121 -6.83 -32.72 48.25
CA PRO A 121 -6.51 -34.14 48.14
C PRO A 121 -7.32 -34.87 47.05
N SER A 122 -8.36 -34.26 46.49
CA SER A 122 -9.12 -34.83 45.37
C SER A 122 -8.39 -34.71 44.02
N SER A 123 -7.32 -33.90 43.93
CA SER A 123 -6.60 -33.60 42.69
C SER A 123 -5.40 -34.51 42.41
N ALA A 124 -5.42 -35.76 42.87
CA ALA A 124 -4.25 -36.65 42.98
C ALA A 124 -3.52 -37.02 41.66
N THR A 125 -3.92 -36.48 40.51
CA THR A 125 -3.34 -36.80 39.18
C THR A 125 -3.02 -35.56 38.31
N ILE A 126 -2.97 -34.37 38.90
CA ILE A 126 -2.85 -33.10 38.17
C ILE A 126 -1.54 -32.39 38.56
N ASP A 127 -0.47 -32.55 37.77
CA ASP A 127 0.86 -31.97 38.03
C ASP A 127 1.13 -30.78 37.09
N CYS A 128 0.96 -29.56 37.62
CA CYS A 128 1.63 -28.38 37.08
C CYS A 128 3.00 -28.30 37.77
N SER A 129 4.06 -28.00 37.02
CA SER A 129 5.48 -28.19 37.42
C SER A 129 5.76 -28.15 38.95
N VAL A 130 6.56 -29.12 39.41
CA VAL A 130 6.73 -29.62 40.79
C VAL A 130 6.87 -28.60 41.95
N ALA A 131 7.09 -27.32 41.68
CA ALA A 131 7.26 -26.23 42.65
C ALA A 131 6.10 -25.21 42.75
N SER A 132 5.00 -25.41 42.02
CA SER A 132 3.89 -24.45 41.95
C SER A 132 2.91 -24.53 43.15
N PRO A 133 2.32 -23.40 43.61
CA PRO A 133 1.19 -23.39 44.57
C PRO A 133 -0.16 -23.81 43.94
N ILE A 134 -0.20 -23.98 42.61
CA ILE A 134 -1.41 -24.35 41.86
C ILE A 134 -1.27 -25.72 41.20
N ASN A 135 -2.38 -26.44 41.08
CA ASN A 135 -2.57 -27.57 40.17
C ASN A 135 -3.48 -27.10 39.02
N CYS A 136 -3.32 -27.58 37.79
CA CYS A 136 -4.12 -27.15 36.65
C CYS A 136 -4.50 -28.33 35.78
N ASN A 137 -5.75 -28.41 35.31
CA ASN A 137 -6.26 -29.58 34.60
C ASN A 137 -5.59 -29.74 33.20
N PRO A 138 -4.62 -30.66 33.03
CA PRO A 138 -3.81 -30.71 31.81
C PRO A 138 -4.66 -31.09 30.60
N SER A 139 -5.59 -32.04 30.77
CA SER A 139 -6.46 -32.48 29.67
C SER A 139 -7.36 -31.36 29.17
N ARG A 140 -7.80 -30.45 30.03
CA ARG A 140 -8.62 -29.29 29.63
C ARG A 140 -7.77 -28.22 28.96
N LEU A 141 -6.61 -27.91 29.53
CA LEU A 141 -5.65 -26.97 28.94
C LEU A 141 -5.13 -27.43 27.56
N ASP A 142 -5.00 -28.74 27.35
CA ASP A 142 -4.70 -29.31 26.03
C ASP A 142 -5.83 -29.04 25.03
N GLN A 143 -7.09 -29.14 25.45
CA GLN A 143 -8.24 -28.81 24.59
C GLN A 143 -8.28 -27.31 24.25
N TYR A 144 -7.94 -26.41 25.18
CA TYR A 144 -7.75 -24.99 24.85
C TYR A 144 -6.62 -24.79 23.83
N SER A 145 -5.49 -25.50 23.97
CA SER A 145 -4.42 -25.45 22.96
C SER A 145 -4.93 -25.88 21.59
N GLN A 146 -5.72 -26.95 21.52
CA GLN A 146 -6.31 -27.42 20.26
C GLN A 146 -7.25 -26.37 19.66
N ALA A 147 -8.07 -25.70 20.46
CA ALA A 147 -8.94 -24.61 20.00
C ALA A 147 -8.14 -23.41 19.46
N ILE A 148 -7.09 -22.99 20.17
CA ILE A 148 -6.19 -21.91 19.72
C ILE A 148 -5.52 -22.31 18.39
N ASP A 149 -4.94 -23.50 18.32
CA ASP A 149 -4.23 -23.98 17.14
C ASP A 149 -5.18 -24.14 15.94
N TYR A 150 -6.42 -24.58 16.17
CA TYR A 150 -7.43 -24.70 15.13
C TYR A 150 -7.83 -23.33 14.55
N ALA A 151 -8.16 -22.35 15.40
CA ALA A 151 -8.49 -21.00 14.95
C ALA A 151 -7.33 -20.36 14.16
N ARG A 152 -6.09 -20.49 14.65
CA ARG A 152 -4.89 -20.02 13.95
C ARG A 152 -4.67 -20.72 12.62
N GLY A 153 -4.91 -22.02 12.54
CA GLY A 153 -4.85 -22.79 11.30
C GLY A 153 -5.83 -22.31 10.22
N LYS A 154 -6.88 -21.57 10.61
CA LYS A 154 -7.84 -20.92 9.69
C LYS A 154 -7.46 -19.47 9.36
N GLY A 155 -6.33 -18.99 9.87
CA GLY A 155 -5.81 -17.63 9.66
C GLY A 155 -6.37 -16.60 10.65
N PHE A 156 -6.93 -17.04 11.78
CA PHE A 156 -7.43 -16.13 12.81
C PHE A 156 -6.37 -15.77 13.84
N GLN A 157 -6.49 -14.57 14.38
CA GLN A 157 -5.75 -14.13 15.56
C GLN A 157 -6.59 -14.45 16.79
N VAL A 158 -5.94 -14.88 17.88
CA VAL A 158 -6.62 -15.33 19.09
C VAL A 158 -6.33 -14.38 20.25
N GLU A 159 -7.39 -13.99 20.95
CA GLU A 159 -7.35 -13.25 22.21
C GLU A 159 -7.89 -14.15 23.33
N LEU A 160 -7.18 -14.22 24.45
CA LEU A 160 -7.52 -15.14 25.53
C LEU A 160 -7.91 -14.35 26.77
N VAL A 161 -9.14 -14.57 27.25
CA VAL A 161 -9.61 -14.03 28.54
C VAL A 161 -9.20 -15.00 29.64
N THR A 162 -8.61 -14.45 30.70
CA THR A 162 -8.13 -15.25 31.83
C THR A 162 -8.53 -14.57 33.13
N ASN A 163 -8.88 -15.36 34.13
CA ASN A 163 -9.08 -14.87 35.49
C ASN A 163 -8.17 -15.64 36.44
N VAL A 164 -7.56 -14.95 37.41
CA VAL A 164 -6.84 -15.64 38.47
C VAL A 164 -7.83 -16.57 39.20
N PRO A 165 -7.45 -17.80 39.55
CA PRO A 165 -8.41 -18.78 40.07
C PRO A 165 -9.21 -18.28 41.28
N GLN A 166 -10.54 -18.37 41.24
CA GLN A 166 -11.46 -17.83 42.27
C GLN A 166 -11.23 -18.34 43.70
N TRP A 167 -10.54 -19.48 43.87
CA TRP A 167 -10.19 -19.98 45.19
C TRP A 167 -9.07 -19.16 45.86
N ALA A 168 -8.28 -18.44 45.07
CA ALA A 168 -7.33 -17.46 45.55
C ALA A 168 -8.11 -16.16 45.80
N LYS A 169 -8.58 -15.95 47.03
CA LYS A 169 -9.30 -14.71 47.41
C LYS A 169 -8.36 -13.75 48.12
N LEU A 170 -8.36 -12.48 47.70
CA LEU A 170 -7.52 -11.42 48.25
C LEU A 170 -8.32 -10.36 49.02
N TYR A 171 -9.62 -10.23 48.76
CA TYR A 171 -10.48 -9.17 49.22
C TYR A 171 -11.69 -9.71 49.99
N SER A 172 -11.97 -9.12 51.16
CA SER A 172 -13.25 -9.23 51.83
C SER A 172 -14.21 -8.22 51.20
N ASP A 173 -15.38 -8.64 50.73
CA ASP A 173 -16.38 -7.70 50.24
C ASP A 173 -16.75 -6.65 51.32
N ALA A 174 -17.39 -5.55 50.92
CA ALA A 174 -17.76 -4.46 51.84
C ALA A 174 -18.68 -4.91 52.99
N SER A 175 -19.31 -6.09 52.88
CA SER A 175 -20.12 -6.69 53.94
C SER A 175 -19.30 -7.35 55.06
N GLY A 176 -17.98 -7.51 54.87
CA GLY A 176 -17.09 -8.17 55.84
C GLY A 176 -17.37 -9.68 56.00
N SER A 177 -18.19 -10.27 55.13
CA SER A 177 -18.67 -11.65 55.27
C SER A 177 -17.72 -12.69 54.63
N HIS A 178 -16.65 -12.25 53.99
CA HIS A 178 -15.67 -13.11 53.34
C HIS A 178 -14.28 -12.86 53.93
N GLU A 179 -13.71 -13.86 54.61
CA GLU A 179 -12.33 -13.79 55.08
C GLU A 179 -11.35 -13.72 53.90
N THR A 180 -10.43 -12.76 53.92
CA THR A 180 -9.25 -12.75 53.05
C THR A 180 -8.45 -14.03 53.32
N LYS A 181 -8.39 -14.93 52.34
CA LYS A 181 -7.70 -16.22 52.51
C LYS A 181 -6.19 -16.09 52.31
N TYR A 182 -5.77 -15.16 51.45
CA TYR A 182 -4.37 -14.93 51.11
C TYR A 182 -3.99 -13.47 51.33
N THR A 183 -2.77 -13.24 51.78
CA THR A 183 -2.13 -11.92 51.75
C THR A 183 -1.88 -11.49 50.30
N GLN A 184 -1.70 -10.18 50.06
CA GLN A 184 -1.36 -9.66 48.72
C GLN A 184 -0.13 -10.35 48.14
N SER A 185 0.92 -10.55 48.92
CA SER A 185 2.13 -11.26 48.47
C SER A 185 1.82 -12.69 48.03
N GLN A 186 1.00 -13.43 48.78
CA GLN A 186 0.63 -14.81 48.42
C GLN A 186 -0.23 -14.84 47.16
N TYR A 187 -1.16 -13.91 47.00
CA TYR A 187 -1.98 -13.80 45.79
C TYR A 187 -1.13 -13.47 44.56
N LEU A 188 -0.13 -12.58 44.69
CA LEU A 188 0.81 -12.30 43.60
C LEU A 188 1.68 -13.52 43.26
N THR A 189 2.06 -14.35 44.25
CA THR A 189 2.74 -15.64 43.97
C THR A 189 1.84 -16.60 43.20
N ILE A 190 0.56 -16.67 43.54
CA ILE A 190 -0.43 -17.49 42.80
C ILE A 190 -0.61 -16.94 41.37
N THR A 191 -0.67 -15.61 41.23
CA THR A 191 -0.76 -14.92 39.93
C THR A 191 0.45 -15.25 39.06
N ASP A 192 1.68 -15.16 39.58
CA ASP A 192 2.89 -15.57 38.84
C ASP A 192 2.80 -17.04 38.42
N ALA A 193 2.48 -17.94 39.34
CA ALA A 193 2.41 -19.36 39.03
C ALA A 193 1.36 -19.68 37.94
N TYR A 194 0.19 -19.05 38.00
CA TYR A 194 -0.88 -19.23 37.03
C TYR A 194 -0.50 -18.72 35.64
N TYR A 195 -0.07 -17.45 35.54
CA TYR A 195 0.32 -16.88 34.26
C TYR A 195 1.61 -17.48 33.71
N ARG A 196 2.48 -18.06 34.54
CA ARG A 196 3.65 -18.79 34.10
C ARG A 196 3.27 -20.08 33.39
N GLU A 197 2.35 -20.86 33.94
CA GLU A 197 1.84 -22.07 33.29
C GLU A 197 1.14 -21.75 31.97
N LEU A 198 0.19 -20.81 31.98
CA LEU A 198 -0.51 -20.42 30.76
C LEU A 198 0.46 -19.84 29.73
N GLY A 199 1.38 -18.98 30.18
CA GLY A 199 2.41 -18.36 29.35
C GLY A 199 3.27 -19.41 28.64
N ILE A 200 3.84 -20.38 29.37
CA ILE A 200 4.64 -21.47 28.79
C ILE A 200 3.81 -22.23 27.74
N ARG A 201 2.58 -22.60 28.08
CA ARG A 201 1.72 -23.43 27.23
C ARG A 201 1.27 -22.72 25.95
N PHE A 202 0.98 -21.43 26.02
CA PHE A 202 0.43 -20.65 24.90
C PHE A 202 1.42 -19.63 24.32
N THR A 203 2.71 -19.77 24.63
CA THR A 203 3.81 -18.93 24.13
C THR A 203 3.69 -18.70 22.62
N ALA A 204 3.73 -17.44 22.17
CA ALA A 204 3.63 -17.06 20.76
C ALA A 204 2.39 -17.58 20.00
N LYS A 205 1.34 -18.00 20.72
CA LYS A 205 0.07 -18.42 20.11
C LYS A 205 -1.00 -17.34 20.11
N LEU A 206 -0.88 -16.36 20.99
CA LEU A 206 -1.90 -15.35 21.21
C LEU A 206 -1.47 -14.01 20.62
N ARG A 207 -2.44 -13.25 20.12
CA ARG A 207 -2.24 -11.84 19.78
C ARG A 207 -2.21 -10.99 21.03
N LEU A 208 -3.16 -11.24 21.94
CA LEU A 208 -3.42 -10.40 23.09
C LEU A 208 -3.86 -11.25 24.30
N TRP A 209 -3.25 -10.98 25.45
CA TRP A 209 -3.67 -11.51 26.73
C TRP A 209 -4.64 -10.54 27.41
N LEU A 210 -5.87 -10.98 27.63
CA LEU A 210 -6.87 -10.22 28.39
C LEU A 210 -6.87 -10.77 29.82
N VAL A 211 -6.09 -10.10 30.67
CA VAL A 211 -5.90 -10.42 32.08
C VAL A 211 -7.05 -9.78 32.85
N LEU A 212 -7.93 -10.62 33.39
CA LEU A 212 -9.15 -10.26 34.12
C LEU A 212 -10.19 -9.59 33.20
N GLY A 213 -11.34 -10.24 33.03
CA GLY A 213 -12.49 -9.67 32.30
C GLY A 213 -13.28 -8.72 33.20
N GLU A 214 -13.63 -7.53 32.68
CA GLU A 214 -14.56 -6.57 33.31
C GLU A 214 -14.29 -6.32 34.81
N SER A 215 -13.01 -6.15 35.18
CA SER A 215 -12.64 -6.12 36.61
C SER A 215 -12.99 -4.80 37.33
N ASP A 216 -13.67 -3.91 36.64
CA ASP A 216 -14.37 -2.74 37.17
C ASP A 216 -15.85 -3.02 37.47
N LEU A 217 -16.46 -4.08 36.94
CA LEU A 217 -17.81 -4.54 37.30
C LEU A 217 -17.75 -5.74 38.24
N HIS A 218 -16.79 -6.63 38.00
CA HIS A 218 -16.55 -7.85 38.73
C HIS A 218 -15.27 -7.73 39.58
N ALA A 219 -15.28 -8.18 40.83
CA ALA A 219 -14.06 -8.17 41.63
C ALA A 219 -13.01 -9.10 40.99
N PHE A 220 -11.78 -8.61 40.78
CA PHE A 220 -10.73 -9.39 40.12
C PHE A 220 -10.35 -10.69 40.83
N ASP A 221 -10.66 -10.82 42.12
CA ASP A 221 -10.39 -12.00 42.95
C ASP A 221 -11.61 -12.89 43.17
N LYS A 222 -12.79 -12.45 42.72
CA LYS A 222 -14.03 -13.23 42.69
C LYS A 222 -14.99 -12.62 41.67
N PHE A 223 -15.01 -13.18 40.47
CA PHE A 223 -15.81 -12.67 39.35
C PHE A 223 -17.30 -12.49 39.70
N SER A 224 -17.87 -13.35 40.54
CA SER A 224 -19.26 -13.24 41.00
C SER A 224 -19.56 -12.06 41.95
N ASN A 225 -18.55 -11.34 42.43
CA ASN A 225 -18.76 -10.16 43.27
C ASN A 225 -18.92 -8.90 42.40
N ASP A 226 -20.11 -8.32 42.44
CA ASP A 226 -20.44 -7.06 41.78
C ASP A 226 -19.84 -5.85 42.53
N VAL A 227 -18.79 -5.25 41.96
CA VAL A 227 -18.17 -4.00 42.43
C VAL A 227 -18.71 -2.76 41.71
N SER A 228 -19.63 -2.92 40.75
CA SER A 228 -20.23 -1.82 40.00
C SER A 228 -21.05 -0.88 40.88
N LYS A 229 -21.64 -1.41 41.96
CA LYS A 229 -22.50 -0.67 42.90
C LYS A 229 -21.78 0.32 43.80
N SER A 230 -20.44 0.28 43.85
CA SER A 230 -19.62 1.19 44.65
C SER A 230 -18.56 1.89 43.78
N PRO A 231 -18.12 3.10 44.17
CA PRO A 231 -16.92 3.69 43.61
C PRO A 231 -15.73 2.75 43.79
N LEU A 232 -14.88 2.64 42.77
CA LEU A 232 -13.63 1.88 42.87
C LEU A 232 -12.71 2.58 43.87
N SER A 233 -12.38 1.90 44.96
CA SER A 233 -11.47 2.47 45.97
C SER A 233 -10.03 2.47 45.46
N ASP A 234 -9.22 3.44 45.91
CA ASP A 234 -7.78 3.48 45.61
C ASP A 234 -7.05 2.20 46.05
N ALA A 235 -7.49 1.60 47.16
CA ALA A 235 -6.94 0.33 47.65
C ALA A 235 -7.22 -0.82 46.68
N TYR A 236 -8.45 -0.92 46.16
CA TYR A 236 -8.82 -1.91 45.14
C TYR A 236 -8.01 -1.72 43.86
N LEU A 237 -7.97 -0.49 43.33
CA LEU A 237 -7.24 -0.16 42.11
C LEU A 237 -5.74 -0.40 42.25
N SER A 238 -5.15 -0.09 43.42
CA SER A 238 -3.75 -0.38 43.70
C SER A 238 -3.45 -1.88 43.73
N GLN A 239 -4.35 -2.70 44.26
CA GLN A 239 -4.18 -4.16 44.27
C GLN A 239 -4.33 -4.75 42.87
N LEU A 240 -5.36 -4.34 42.14
CA LEU A 240 -5.57 -4.71 40.74
C LEU A 240 -4.34 -4.34 39.88
N ASN A 241 -3.81 -3.13 40.05
CA ASN A 241 -2.61 -2.69 39.35
C ASN A 241 -1.39 -3.57 39.65
N ALA A 242 -1.23 -4.02 40.89
CA ALA A 242 -0.16 -4.94 41.28
C ALA A 242 -0.33 -6.34 40.64
N VAL A 243 -1.56 -6.85 40.57
CA VAL A 243 -1.87 -8.13 39.92
C VAL A 243 -1.60 -8.07 38.41
N LEU A 244 -2.06 -7.01 37.74
CA LEU A 244 -1.78 -6.77 36.32
C LEU A 244 -0.28 -6.64 36.04
N GLY A 245 0.45 -5.91 36.90
CA GLY A 245 1.90 -5.78 36.80
C GLY A 245 2.64 -7.11 36.98
N GLN A 246 2.17 -7.97 37.89
CA GLN A 246 2.73 -9.31 38.08
C GLN A 246 2.45 -10.19 36.86
N ALA A 247 1.21 -10.25 36.38
CA ALA A 247 0.85 -11.03 35.19
C ALA A 247 1.68 -10.61 33.96
N ARG A 248 1.80 -9.30 33.72
CA ARG A 248 2.64 -8.75 32.64
C ARG A 248 4.10 -9.15 32.76
N THR A 249 4.69 -9.02 33.95
CA THR A 249 6.08 -9.38 34.21
C THR A 249 6.31 -10.87 33.93
N THR A 250 5.42 -11.72 34.43
CA THR A 250 5.49 -13.17 34.24
C THR A 250 5.36 -13.55 32.76
N LEU A 251 4.33 -13.06 32.07
CA LEU A 251 4.11 -13.36 30.65
C LEU A 251 5.28 -12.88 29.78
N ARG A 252 5.81 -11.68 30.02
CA ARG A 252 6.96 -11.15 29.26
C ARG A 252 8.29 -11.83 29.57
N SER A 253 8.41 -12.48 30.72
CA SER A 253 9.58 -13.32 31.00
C SER A 253 9.62 -14.59 30.14
N ILE A 254 8.48 -14.99 29.56
CA ILE A 254 8.33 -16.16 28.71
C ILE A 254 8.26 -15.74 27.23
N ASP A 255 7.43 -14.74 26.92
CA ASP A 255 7.25 -14.16 25.60
C ASP A 255 7.44 -12.65 25.66
N PRO A 256 8.63 -12.11 25.30
CA PRO A 256 8.91 -10.68 25.34
C PRO A 256 7.94 -9.82 24.51
N ASN A 257 7.25 -10.41 23.52
CA ASN A 257 6.29 -9.74 22.66
C ASN A 257 4.84 -9.85 23.15
N ALA A 258 4.59 -10.51 24.28
CA ALA A 258 3.26 -10.60 24.86
C ALA A 258 2.68 -9.19 25.09
N GLN A 259 1.51 -8.97 24.48
CA GLN A 259 0.67 -7.79 24.71
C GLN A 259 -0.36 -8.12 25.79
N ILE A 260 -0.54 -7.19 26.73
CA ILE A 260 -1.45 -7.34 27.87
C ILE A 260 -2.53 -6.26 27.81
N THR A 261 -3.77 -6.65 28.10
CA THR A 261 -4.88 -5.75 28.38
C THR A 261 -5.70 -6.27 29.57
N THR A 262 -6.61 -5.45 30.06
CA THR A 262 -7.77 -5.83 30.88
C THR A 262 -8.97 -5.05 30.35
N THR A 263 -10.15 -5.62 30.51
CA THR A 263 -11.36 -5.00 29.96
C THR A 263 -12.14 -4.30 31.05
N SER A 264 -12.68 -3.12 30.72
CA SER A 264 -13.65 -2.40 31.54
C SER A 264 -15.04 -2.65 30.99
N GLY A 265 -16.02 -2.97 31.84
CA GLY A 265 -17.37 -3.26 31.44
C GLY A 265 -18.08 -2.06 30.79
N GLY A 266 -19.15 -2.37 30.06
CA GLY A 266 -19.75 -1.47 29.07
C GLY A 266 -21.16 -0.98 29.34
N TRP A 267 -21.79 -1.43 30.43
CA TRP A 267 -23.21 -1.20 30.70
C TRP A 267 -23.46 -0.65 32.11
N PRO A 268 -24.40 0.31 32.28
CA PRO A 268 -25.06 1.10 31.23
C PRO A 268 -24.12 2.13 30.58
N TYR A 269 -24.26 2.38 29.27
CA TYR A 269 -23.34 3.23 28.49
C TYR A 269 -23.56 4.74 28.65
N ASN A 270 -23.44 5.24 29.87
CA ASN A 270 -23.71 6.65 30.19
C ASN A 270 -22.45 7.45 30.60
N SER A 271 -22.64 8.70 31.03
CA SER A 271 -21.52 9.55 31.50
C SER A 271 -20.79 9.01 32.73
N ALA A 272 -21.50 8.36 33.65
CA ALA A 272 -20.89 7.84 34.86
C ALA A 272 -19.96 6.66 34.54
N LEU A 273 -20.30 5.86 33.52
CA LEU A 273 -19.41 4.82 33.00
C LEU A 273 -18.10 5.41 32.48
N ARG A 274 -18.15 6.53 31.75
CA ARG A 274 -16.94 7.20 31.25
C ARG A 274 -16.04 7.71 32.37
N ASP A 275 -16.63 8.29 33.41
CA ASP A 275 -15.87 8.73 34.58
C ASP A 275 -15.24 7.52 35.30
N ARG A 276 -15.95 6.39 35.34
CA ARG A 276 -15.43 5.12 35.86
C ARG A 276 -14.26 4.60 35.02
N TRP A 277 -14.38 4.58 33.69
CA TRP A 277 -13.29 4.19 32.78
C TRP A 277 -12.05 5.06 32.99
N LYS A 278 -12.22 6.38 33.14
CA LYS A 278 -11.10 7.29 33.45
C LYS A 278 -10.44 6.95 34.78
N LEU A 279 -11.23 6.78 35.84
CA LEU A 279 -10.70 6.38 37.15
C LEU A 279 -9.93 5.04 37.08
N TYR A 280 -10.52 4.06 36.39
CA TYR A 280 -9.97 2.72 36.21
C TYR A 280 -8.65 2.74 35.44
N PHE A 281 -8.65 3.27 34.22
CA PHE A 281 -7.46 3.27 33.36
C PHE A 281 -6.38 4.27 33.78
N ASN A 282 -6.70 5.36 34.46
CA ASN A 282 -5.69 6.21 35.10
C ASN A 282 -4.88 5.45 36.16
N SER A 283 -5.52 4.49 36.83
CA SER A 283 -4.90 3.75 37.93
C SER A 283 -4.08 2.55 37.47
N ILE A 284 -4.52 1.88 36.40
CA ILE A 284 -3.92 0.61 35.96
C ILE A 284 -3.22 0.70 34.59
N GLY A 285 -3.45 1.79 33.86
CA GLY A 285 -3.07 1.91 32.45
C GLY A 285 -1.57 1.73 32.20
N SER A 286 -0.69 2.01 33.17
CA SER A 286 0.76 1.78 33.04
C SER A 286 1.13 0.31 32.80
N ASN A 287 0.30 -0.63 33.24
CA ASN A 287 0.50 -2.07 33.07
C ASN A 287 -0.20 -2.66 31.85
N LEU A 288 -0.87 -1.84 31.03
CA LEU A 288 -1.56 -2.28 29.82
C LEU A 288 -0.79 -1.85 28.57
N ASP A 289 -0.86 -2.65 27.51
CA ASP A 289 -0.36 -2.29 26.18
C ASP A 289 -1.50 -1.81 25.27
N VAL A 290 -2.72 -2.26 25.55
CA VAL A 290 -3.96 -1.94 24.84
C VAL A 290 -5.01 -1.51 25.87
N ILE A 291 -5.89 -0.56 25.51
CA ILE A 291 -7.07 -0.20 26.31
C ILE A 291 -8.26 -0.97 25.74
N SER A 292 -8.90 -1.79 26.57
CA SER A 292 -10.04 -2.61 26.17
C SER A 292 -11.29 -2.20 26.92
N VAL A 293 -12.38 -1.94 26.20
CA VAL A 293 -13.68 -1.58 26.78
C VAL A 293 -14.78 -2.41 26.15
N ASP A 294 -15.81 -2.67 26.92
CA ASP A 294 -17.06 -3.21 26.41
C ASP A 294 -18.06 -2.07 26.17
N ILE A 295 -18.97 -2.23 25.22
CA ILE A 295 -19.89 -1.16 24.80
C ILE A 295 -21.29 -1.72 24.56
N TYR A 296 -22.23 -1.36 25.43
CA TYR A 296 -23.64 -1.78 25.37
C TYR A 296 -24.59 -0.58 25.61
N PRO A 297 -24.87 0.24 24.58
CA PRO A 297 -25.68 1.46 24.71
C PRO A 297 -27.20 1.22 24.66
N ASP A 298 -27.65 -0.03 24.70
CA ASP A 298 -29.05 -0.42 24.47
C ASP A 298 -29.63 0.30 23.24
N ASN A 299 -30.83 0.88 23.31
CA ASN A 299 -31.43 1.61 22.17
C ASN A 299 -31.33 3.13 22.29
N ASP A 300 -30.51 3.66 23.21
CA ASP A 300 -30.39 5.10 23.41
C ASP A 300 -29.50 5.73 22.31
N SER A 301 -30.13 6.51 21.44
CA SER A 301 -29.45 7.17 20.32
C SER A 301 -28.33 8.12 20.73
N ALA A 302 -28.43 8.78 21.90
CA ALA A 302 -27.39 9.68 22.39
C ALA A 302 -26.19 8.89 22.91
N GLU A 303 -26.43 7.75 23.56
CA GLU A 303 -25.38 6.80 23.98
C GLU A 303 -24.66 6.20 22.77
N ILE A 304 -25.39 5.76 21.74
CA ILE A 304 -24.83 5.25 20.47
C ILE A 304 -23.95 6.31 19.79
N GLN A 305 -24.43 7.56 19.70
CA GLN A 305 -23.64 8.66 19.12
C GLN A 305 -22.39 8.98 19.93
N ALA A 306 -22.45 8.82 21.26
CA ALA A 306 -21.32 9.10 22.14
C ALA A 306 -20.16 8.11 21.96
N ILE A 307 -20.39 6.90 21.42
CA ILE A 307 -19.36 5.89 21.19
C ILE A 307 -18.16 6.47 20.44
N THR A 308 -18.41 7.22 19.36
CA THR A 308 -17.35 7.82 18.54
C THR A 308 -16.45 8.75 19.35
N ALA A 309 -17.05 9.65 20.13
CA ALA A 309 -16.29 10.61 20.93
C ALA A 309 -15.53 9.93 22.08
N ASN A 310 -16.15 8.92 22.72
CA ASN A 310 -15.57 8.25 23.88
C ASN A 310 -14.38 7.37 23.50
N THR A 311 -14.49 6.61 22.41
CA THR A 311 -13.39 5.80 21.89
C THR A 311 -12.21 6.69 21.46
N ALA A 312 -12.50 7.82 20.81
CA ALA A 312 -11.47 8.80 20.44
C ALA A 312 -10.80 9.42 21.68
N ASP A 313 -11.58 9.74 22.72
CA ASP A 313 -11.07 10.27 24.00
C ASP A 313 -10.15 9.27 24.70
N LEU A 314 -10.50 7.97 24.74
CA LEU A 314 -9.63 6.93 25.30
C LEU A 314 -8.29 6.85 24.54
N LYS A 315 -8.35 6.84 23.20
CA LYS A 315 -7.15 6.74 22.36
C LYS A 315 -6.24 7.96 22.54
N ALA A 316 -6.82 9.15 22.56
CA ALA A 316 -6.11 10.39 22.78
C ALA A 316 -5.53 10.51 24.20
N THR A 317 -6.29 10.10 25.22
CA THR A 317 -5.89 10.21 26.63
C THR A 317 -4.72 9.30 26.97
N TYR A 318 -4.75 8.05 26.50
CA TYR A 318 -3.75 7.04 26.90
C TYR A 318 -2.65 6.82 25.88
N GLY A 319 -2.79 7.29 24.63
CA GLY A 319 -1.79 7.13 23.58
C GLY A 319 -1.52 5.65 23.22
N LYS A 320 -2.52 4.79 23.39
CA LYS A 320 -2.46 3.34 23.17
C LYS A 320 -3.55 2.89 22.20
N PRO A 321 -3.39 1.73 21.55
CA PRO A 321 -4.48 1.10 20.81
C PRO A 321 -5.71 0.94 21.72
N VAL A 322 -6.89 1.21 21.16
CA VAL A 322 -8.18 1.04 21.84
C VAL A 322 -8.96 -0.04 21.11
N ILE A 323 -9.43 -1.06 21.82
CA ILE A 323 -10.28 -2.09 21.25
C ILE A 323 -11.61 -2.17 21.98
N VAL A 324 -12.67 -2.46 21.23
CA VAL A 324 -13.97 -2.84 21.78
C VAL A 324 -14.00 -4.36 21.86
N THR A 325 -13.81 -4.90 23.06
CA THR A 325 -13.69 -6.35 23.31
C THR A 325 -15.03 -7.06 23.32
N GLU A 326 -16.08 -6.36 23.72
CA GLU A 326 -17.45 -6.85 23.66
C GLU A 326 -18.41 -5.73 23.25
N THR A 327 -19.27 -6.03 22.29
CA THR A 327 -20.46 -5.22 22.00
C THR A 327 -21.55 -6.12 21.43
N GLY A 328 -22.80 -5.87 21.79
CA GLY A 328 -23.89 -6.77 21.44
C GLY A 328 -25.25 -6.23 21.83
N LEU A 329 -26.30 -6.96 21.46
CA LEU A 329 -27.66 -6.71 21.89
C LEU A 329 -28.40 -8.04 22.00
N CYS A 330 -28.96 -8.36 23.16
CA CYS A 330 -29.71 -9.60 23.34
C CYS A 330 -31.09 -9.54 22.65
N THR A 331 -31.65 -10.71 22.29
CA THR A 331 -32.89 -10.79 21.50
C THR A 331 -33.99 -11.66 22.14
N GLY A 332 -33.77 -12.16 23.35
CA GLY A 332 -34.66 -13.12 24.04
C GLY A 332 -35.46 -12.56 25.22
N SER A 333 -35.15 -11.36 25.69
CA SER A 333 -35.96 -10.68 26.71
C SER A 333 -37.16 -9.97 26.05
N SER A 334 -38.17 -9.57 26.82
CA SER A 334 -39.35 -8.83 26.31
C SER A 334 -39.01 -7.46 25.69
N THR A 335 -37.74 -7.05 25.70
CA THR A 335 -37.34 -5.66 25.50
C THR A 335 -36.64 -5.42 24.16
N TRP A 336 -35.96 -6.40 23.56
CA TRP A 336 -35.28 -6.26 22.26
C TRP A 336 -35.45 -7.50 21.37
N THR A 337 -35.59 -7.28 20.07
CA THR A 337 -35.85 -8.32 19.07
C THR A 337 -34.63 -8.59 18.17
N GLU A 338 -34.64 -9.68 17.38
CA GLU A 338 -33.62 -9.90 16.34
C GLU A 338 -33.56 -8.75 15.31
N GLU A 339 -34.68 -8.07 15.05
CA GLU A 339 -34.72 -6.89 14.17
C GLU A 339 -34.09 -5.66 14.86
N ASP A 340 -34.21 -5.52 16.19
CA ASP A 340 -33.48 -4.50 16.93
C ASP A 340 -31.97 -4.77 16.89
N GLN A 341 -31.55 -6.02 17.08
CA GLN A 341 -30.14 -6.41 16.97
C GLN A 341 -29.59 -6.11 15.57
N LYS A 342 -30.36 -6.43 14.53
CA LYS A 342 -30.03 -6.12 13.12
C LYS A 342 -29.87 -4.61 12.86
N ARG A 343 -30.69 -3.77 13.51
CA ARG A 343 -30.70 -2.32 13.33
C ARG A 343 -29.67 -1.59 14.19
N LEU A 344 -29.41 -2.06 15.41
CA LEU A 344 -28.61 -1.33 16.40
C LEU A 344 -27.14 -1.78 16.43
N LEU A 345 -26.87 -3.08 16.29
CA LEU A 345 -25.51 -3.60 16.41
C LEU A 345 -24.58 -3.07 15.30
N PRO A 346 -25.00 -2.92 14.02
CA PRO A 346 -24.19 -2.25 13.01
C PRO A 346 -23.76 -0.83 13.40
N GLN A 347 -24.62 -0.08 14.11
CA GLN A 347 -24.30 1.27 14.54
C GLN A 347 -23.17 1.26 15.55
N TYR A 348 -23.19 0.33 16.51
CA TYR A 348 -22.17 0.27 17.55
C TYR A 348 -20.80 0.04 16.92
N ILE A 349 -20.73 -0.89 15.97
CA ILE A 349 -19.52 -1.22 15.20
C ILE A 349 -19.00 0.02 14.47
N GLU A 350 -19.86 0.69 13.72
CA GLU A 350 -19.44 1.86 12.92
C GLU A 350 -19.05 3.04 13.79
N ARG A 351 -19.77 3.31 14.88
CA ARG A 351 -19.44 4.42 15.78
C ARG A 351 -18.13 4.17 16.51
N ALA A 352 -17.85 2.93 16.90
CA ALA A 352 -16.55 2.55 17.49
C ALA A 352 -15.41 2.72 16.47
N ARG A 353 -15.62 2.29 15.22
CA ARG A 353 -14.67 2.47 14.12
C ARG A 353 -14.41 3.96 13.83
N GLN A 354 -15.46 4.77 13.77
CA GLN A 354 -15.39 6.24 13.64
C GLN A 354 -14.59 6.88 14.78
N GLY A 355 -14.68 6.34 15.99
CA GLY A 355 -13.90 6.77 17.14
C GLY A 355 -12.43 6.32 17.11
N GLY A 356 -12.01 5.59 16.08
CA GLY A 356 -10.64 5.13 15.92
C GLY A 356 -10.31 3.85 16.70
N ALA A 357 -11.30 3.04 17.06
CA ALA A 357 -11.06 1.70 17.60
C ALA A 357 -10.19 0.88 16.64
N ASP A 358 -9.17 0.21 17.16
CA ASP A 358 -8.27 -0.67 16.41
C ASP A 358 -8.93 -2.05 16.15
N SER A 359 -9.83 -2.46 17.03
CA SER A 359 -10.67 -3.66 16.86
C SER A 359 -12.07 -3.49 17.44
N VAL A 360 -13.04 -4.20 16.87
CA VAL A 360 -14.39 -4.39 17.44
C VAL A 360 -14.74 -5.88 17.42
N LEU A 361 -15.14 -6.42 18.57
CA LEU A 361 -15.54 -7.82 18.72
C LEU A 361 -17.00 -7.92 19.15
N ILE A 362 -17.78 -8.73 18.43
CA ILE A 362 -19.19 -8.97 18.75
C ILE A 362 -19.30 -9.97 19.89
N PHE A 363 -20.03 -9.60 20.93
CA PHE A 363 -20.50 -10.48 22.00
C PHE A 363 -21.96 -10.85 21.70
N GLU A 364 -22.24 -12.02 21.14
CA GLU A 364 -21.30 -13.10 20.79
C GLU A 364 -21.65 -13.74 19.45
N TYR A 365 -20.84 -14.69 18.97
CA TYR A 365 -21.14 -15.35 17.71
C TYR A 365 -22.43 -16.17 17.79
N ARG A 366 -22.61 -16.94 18.87
CA ARG A 366 -23.70 -17.91 19.06
C ARG A 366 -24.27 -17.76 20.45
N ASP A 367 -25.60 -17.78 20.57
CA ASP A 367 -26.31 -17.73 21.84
C ASP A 367 -25.75 -18.75 22.85
N ASN A 368 -25.27 -18.28 24.00
CA ASN A 368 -24.74 -19.14 25.05
C ASN A 368 -25.80 -19.60 26.07
N PRO A 369 -26.10 -20.90 26.12
CA PRO A 369 -27.09 -21.48 27.03
C PRO A 369 -26.63 -21.60 28.50
N ALA A 370 -25.34 -21.40 28.79
CA ALA A 370 -24.78 -21.62 30.13
C ALA A 370 -25.26 -20.58 31.17
N PHE A 371 -25.73 -19.42 30.73
CA PHE A 371 -26.11 -18.29 31.60
C PHE A 371 -27.62 -18.19 31.82
N ALA A 372 -28.27 -19.30 32.17
CA ALA A 372 -29.68 -19.31 32.54
C ALA A 372 -29.94 -18.73 33.95
N ASP A 373 -29.26 -17.64 34.33
CA ASP A 373 -29.62 -16.90 35.55
C ASP A 373 -30.97 -16.20 35.29
N PRO A 374 -32.04 -16.53 36.05
CA PRO A 374 -33.35 -15.90 35.89
C PRO A 374 -33.32 -14.37 36.05
N LEU A 375 -32.31 -13.82 36.72
CA LEU A 375 -32.12 -12.38 36.92
C LEU A 375 -31.45 -11.69 35.71
N TYR A 376 -30.74 -12.44 34.86
CA TYR A 376 -29.98 -11.95 33.71
C TYR A 376 -30.39 -12.66 32.41
N ASN A 377 -31.70 -12.77 32.16
CA ASN A 377 -32.32 -13.47 31.01
C ASN A 377 -31.97 -12.89 29.60
N CYS A 378 -30.98 -12.02 29.52
CA CYS A 378 -30.49 -11.38 28.30
C CYS A 378 -29.20 -12.05 27.79
N GLU A 379 -28.31 -12.51 28.69
CA GLU A 379 -26.99 -13.06 28.35
C GLU A 379 -27.06 -14.27 27.41
N ASN A 380 -28.10 -15.09 27.54
CA ASN A 380 -28.29 -16.29 26.72
C ASN A 380 -28.73 -16.03 25.27
N THR A 381 -28.97 -14.78 24.88
CA THR A 381 -29.50 -14.42 23.55
C THR A 381 -28.72 -13.31 22.84
N PHE A 382 -27.45 -13.11 23.19
CA PHE A 382 -26.56 -12.13 22.54
C PHE A 382 -26.02 -12.56 21.18
N GLY A 383 -26.07 -13.85 20.87
CA GLY A 383 -25.58 -14.42 19.62
C GLY A 383 -26.15 -13.72 18.39
N ILE A 384 -25.37 -13.63 17.32
CA ILE A 384 -25.91 -13.41 15.95
C ILE A 384 -26.33 -14.73 15.28
N MET A 385 -25.92 -15.84 15.88
CA MET A 385 -26.40 -17.20 15.64
C MET A 385 -27.23 -17.65 16.83
N LYS A 386 -28.27 -18.43 16.57
CA LYS A 386 -29.01 -19.14 17.61
C LYS A 386 -28.17 -20.27 18.17
N LYS A 387 -28.55 -20.75 19.35
CA LYS A 387 -27.90 -21.87 20.05
C LYS A 387 -27.70 -23.10 19.16
N ASP A 388 -28.68 -23.42 18.32
CA ASP A 388 -28.64 -24.58 17.41
C ASP A 388 -27.76 -24.37 16.16
N GLY A 389 -27.21 -23.17 15.97
CA GLY A 389 -26.34 -22.84 14.84
C GLY A 389 -27.08 -22.35 13.62
N THR A 390 -28.38 -22.08 13.74
CA THR A 390 -29.11 -21.35 12.72
C THR A 390 -28.85 -19.84 12.85
N PRO A 391 -28.70 -19.11 11.73
CA PRO A 391 -28.48 -17.66 11.77
C PRO A 391 -29.73 -16.93 12.26
N LYS A 392 -29.54 -15.85 13.04
CA LYS A 392 -30.61 -14.90 13.36
C LYS A 392 -30.86 -13.94 12.20
N ALA A 393 -31.97 -13.21 12.24
CA ALA A 393 -32.31 -12.20 11.23
C ALA A 393 -31.23 -11.10 11.08
N SER A 394 -30.46 -10.85 12.14
CA SER A 394 -29.35 -9.90 12.19
C SER A 394 -28.05 -10.40 11.55
N TYR A 395 -27.89 -11.71 11.34
CA TYR A 395 -26.61 -12.33 11.00
C TYR A 395 -25.93 -11.70 9.78
N SER A 396 -26.62 -11.67 8.64
CA SER A 396 -26.02 -11.19 7.39
C SER A 396 -25.65 -9.71 7.46
N THR A 397 -26.48 -8.87 8.08
CA THR A 397 -26.21 -7.44 8.25
C THR A 397 -25.00 -7.23 9.15
N VAL A 398 -24.96 -7.87 10.32
CA VAL A 398 -23.84 -7.71 11.27
C VAL A 398 -22.54 -8.24 10.68
N MET A 399 -22.56 -9.42 10.06
CA MET A 399 -21.40 -9.97 9.35
C MET A 399 -20.93 -9.00 8.25
N ASN A 400 -21.86 -8.42 7.50
CA ASN A 400 -21.49 -7.48 6.44
C ASN A 400 -20.86 -6.21 7.01
N THR A 401 -21.44 -5.59 8.03
CA THR A 401 -20.89 -4.38 8.66
C THR A 401 -19.53 -4.63 9.33
N LEU A 402 -19.37 -5.79 9.96
CA LEU A 402 -18.14 -6.16 10.65
C LEU A 402 -17.01 -6.46 9.67
N LEU A 403 -17.30 -7.18 8.58
CA LEU A 403 -16.30 -7.66 7.61
C LEU A 403 -16.04 -6.68 6.48
N PHE A 404 -17.05 -5.92 6.06
CA PHE A 404 -16.99 -5.00 4.93
C PHE A 404 -17.28 -3.61 5.48
N ALA A 405 -16.37 -2.66 5.20
CA ALA A 405 -16.54 -1.27 5.57
C ALA A 405 -17.63 -0.62 4.68
N SER A 406 -18.86 -1.12 4.73
CA SER A 406 -20.01 -0.55 4.03
C SER A 406 -21.05 -0.09 5.05
N TYR A 407 -21.23 1.23 5.08
CA TYR A 407 -22.20 2.00 5.83
C TYR A 407 -23.64 1.64 5.45
N CYS A 408 -24.19 0.63 6.11
CA CYS A 408 -25.62 0.36 6.01
C CYS A 408 -26.14 -0.41 7.23
N GLY A 409 -27.23 0.07 7.83
CA GLY A 409 -28.13 -0.68 8.71
C GLY A 409 -28.42 -0.02 10.04
N ASN A 410 -28.10 1.28 10.20
CA ASN A 410 -28.16 2.02 11.45
C ASN A 410 -29.44 2.84 11.70
N GLY A 411 -30.49 2.73 10.90
CA GLY A 411 -31.72 3.50 11.05
C GLY A 411 -31.56 5.04 10.94
N ILE A 412 -30.37 5.55 10.60
CA ILE A 412 -30.02 6.97 10.51
C ILE A 412 -29.42 7.21 9.13
N CYS A 413 -30.12 7.98 8.31
CA CYS A 413 -29.70 8.06 6.92
C CYS A 413 -28.45 8.95 6.74
N ASP A 414 -27.29 8.30 6.60
CA ASP A 414 -25.99 8.94 6.49
C ASP A 414 -25.69 9.43 5.06
N ALA A 415 -24.77 10.37 4.93
CA ALA A 415 -24.41 10.97 3.63
C ALA A 415 -23.85 9.91 2.67
N GLY A 416 -24.57 9.62 1.58
CA GLY A 416 -24.18 8.60 0.59
C GLY A 416 -24.95 7.29 0.72
N GLU A 417 -25.80 7.15 1.74
CA GLU A 417 -26.78 6.06 1.80
C GLU A 417 -27.93 6.31 0.84
N THR A 418 -28.34 5.26 0.14
CA THR A 418 -29.45 5.23 -0.81
C THR A 418 -30.40 4.12 -0.43
N LEU A 419 -31.63 4.14 -0.95
CA LEU A 419 -32.59 3.06 -0.70
C LEU A 419 -32.09 1.68 -1.20
N ALA A 420 -31.12 1.66 -2.12
CA ALA A 420 -30.50 0.45 -2.65
C ALA A 420 -29.27 0.00 -1.85
N SER A 421 -28.46 0.95 -1.37
CA SER A 421 -27.29 0.64 -0.54
C SER A 421 -27.66 0.44 0.92
N CYS A 422 -28.75 1.06 1.39
CA CYS A 422 -29.30 0.85 2.72
C CYS A 422 -30.82 1.06 2.91
N PRO A 423 -31.64 0.03 2.58
CA PRO A 423 -33.10 0.09 2.69
C PRO A 423 -33.61 0.23 4.14
N THR A 424 -32.86 -0.28 5.11
CA THR A 424 -33.26 -0.31 6.53
C THR A 424 -33.23 1.08 7.18
N ASP A 425 -32.35 1.95 6.68
CA ASP A 425 -32.10 3.28 7.24
C ASP A 425 -33.02 4.32 6.59
N CYS A 426 -33.48 4.00 5.38
CA CYS A 426 -34.49 4.72 4.61
C CYS A 426 -35.91 4.16 4.89
N ASN A 427 -36.48 4.40 6.08
CA ASN A 427 -37.70 3.73 6.51
C ASN A 427 -38.93 3.90 5.55
N VAL A 428 -39.69 2.82 5.42
CA VAL A 428 -40.48 2.34 4.27
C VAL A 428 -41.87 3.00 4.09
N ALA A 429 -42.10 4.20 4.64
CA ALA A 429 -43.44 4.83 4.63
C ALA A 429 -43.68 5.84 3.50
N GLN A 430 -42.69 6.15 2.67
CA GLN A 430 -42.83 7.10 1.56
C GLN A 430 -42.27 6.49 0.27
N ASN A 431 -43.17 6.02 -0.59
CA ASN A 431 -42.91 5.27 -1.83
C ASN A 431 -42.08 6.01 -2.93
N ASN A 432 -41.34 7.08 -2.61
CA ASN A 432 -40.59 7.92 -3.57
C ASN A 432 -39.25 8.46 -3.03
N CYS A 433 -38.57 7.74 -2.12
CA CYS A 433 -37.28 8.20 -1.56
C CYS A 433 -36.08 7.74 -2.43
N THR A 434 -35.14 8.63 -2.77
CA THR A 434 -33.99 8.33 -3.67
C THR A 434 -32.62 8.68 -3.09
N PHE A 435 -32.53 9.71 -2.24
CA PHE A 435 -31.30 10.11 -1.54
C PHE A 435 -31.63 10.66 -0.15
N CYS A 436 -30.70 10.48 0.78
CA CYS A 436 -30.82 11.02 2.12
C CYS A 436 -30.04 12.31 2.30
N ASN A 437 -30.69 13.30 2.92
CA ASN A 437 -30.07 14.57 3.28
C ASN A 437 -29.64 14.53 4.76
N PRO A 438 -28.32 14.50 5.04
CA PRO A 438 -27.80 14.43 6.42
C PRO A 438 -28.14 15.68 7.24
N ALA A 439 -28.37 16.82 6.58
CA ALA A 439 -28.64 18.09 7.26
C ALA A 439 -30.06 18.18 7.83
N THR A 440 -31.01 17.43 7.26
CA THR A 440 -32.42 17.49 7.65
C THR A 440 -32.90 16.22 8.35
N ASN A 441 -32.09 15.15 8.33
CA ASN A 441 -32.44 13.81 8.82
C ASN A 441 -33.83 13.36 8.29
N ARG A 442 -34.13 13.75 7.04
CA ARG A 442 -35.39 13.48 6.35
C ARG A 442 -35.10 12.93 4.96
N CYS A 443 -35.96 12.00 4.54
CA CYS A 443 -36.09 11.61 3.14
C CYS A 443 -36.47 12.85 2.34
N GLU A 444 -35.55 13.35 1.52
CA GLU A 444 -35.86 14.32 0.50
C GLU A 444 -36.04 13.55 -0.80
N ALA A 445 -37.18 13.75 -1.47
CA ALA A 445 -37.27 13.34 -2.87
C ALA A 445 -36.09 14.03 -3.56
N ALA A 446 -35.26 13.26 -4.27
CA ALA A 446 -34.23 13.87 -5.11
C ALA A 446 -34.94 14.99 -5.89
N PRO A 447 -34.43 16.24 -5.89
CA PRO A 447 -34.98 17.28 -6.75
C PRO A 447 -34.98 16.63 -8.11
N THR A 448 -36.16 16.30 -8.64
CA THR A 448 -36.30 15.30 -9.70
C THR A 448 -35.32 15.74 -10.76
N PRO A 449 -34.17 15.05 -10.94
CA PRO A 449 -33.31 15.39 -12.04
C PRO A 449 -34.21 15.06 -13.20
N SER A 450 -34.66 16.08 -13.93
CA SER A 450 -35.35 15.89 -15.19
C SER A 450 -34.60 14.77 -15.89
N PRO A 451 -35.22 13.59 -16.14
CA PRO A 451 -34.56 12.30 -16.27
C PRO A 451 -33.27 12.44 -17.05
N THR A 452 -32.16 12.61 -16.34
CA THR A 452 -30.86 12.73 -16.96
C THR A 452 -30.53 11.32 -17.37
N ASN A 453 -30.54 11.09 -18.67
CA ASN A 453 -30.28 9.81 -19.29
C ASN A 453 -28.99 9.20 -18.70
N ASN A 454 -29.12 8.14 -17.88
CA ASN A 454 -27.99 7.44 -17.28
C ASN A 454 -27.23 6.58 -18.31
N TRP A 455 -27.64 6.60 -19.59
CA TRP A 455 -26.96 5.89 -20.67
C TRP A 455 -25.45 6.16 -20.66
N GLY A 456 -24.67 5.07 -20.63
CA GLY A 456 -23.21 5.14 -20.60
C GLY A 456 -22.60 5.41 -19.22
N ARG A 457 -23.41 5.46 -18.15
CA ARG A 457 -22.95 5.49 -16.75
C ARG A 457 -22.83 4.10 -16.17
N ILE A 458 -21.90 3.93 -15.23
CA ILE A 458 -21.72 2.66 -14.52
C ILE A 458 -23.00 2.30 -13.77
N ALA A 459 -23.36 1.01 -13.82
CA ALA A 459 -24.55 0.44 -13.17
C ALA A 459 -24.19 -0.51 -12.01
N ASN A 460 -22.90 -0.84 -11.81
CA ASN A 460 -22.45 -1.51 -10.59
C ASN A 460 -22.77 -0.65 -9.38
N THR A 461 -23.26 -1.26 -8.30
CA THR A 461 -23.70 -0.58 -7.08
C THR A 461 -22.63 0.36 -6.52
N GLU A 462 -21.36 -0.04 -6.56
CA GLU A 462 -20.24 0.73 -6.01
C GLU A 462 -19.97 2.06 -6.73
N PHE A 463 -20.33 2.15 -8.02
CA PHE A 463 -20.06 3.31 -8.87
C PHE A 463 -21.30 3.77 -9.65
N SER A 464 -22.50 3.43 -9.18
CA SER A 464 -23.74 3.67 -9.93
C SER A 464 -23.89 5.16 -10.30
N GLY A 465 -24.19 5.42 -11.57
CA GLY A 465 -24.35 6.77 -12.11
C GLY A 465 -23.04 7.52 -12.37
N GLN A 466 -21.87 6.96 -12.03
CA GLN A 466 -20.59 7.59 -12.30
C GLN A 466 -20.15 7.42 -13.75
N LYS A 467 -19.25 8.31 -14.21
CA LYS A 467 -18.54 8.17 -15.47
C LYS A 467 -17.54 7.01 -15.40
N VAL A 468 -17.26 6.39 -16.54
CA VAL A 468 -16.15 5.43 -16.66
C VAL A 468 -14.81 6.18 -16.59
N LYS A 469 -13.94 5.75 -15.69
CA LYS A 469 -12.53 6.16 -15.57
C LYS A 469 -11.68 4.92 -15.83
N GLY A 470 -11.51 4.62 -17.11
CA GLY A 470 -10.95 3.37 -17.60
C GLY A 470 -9.45 3.42 -17.85
N VAL A 471 -8.75 2.32 -17.58
CA VAL A 471 -7.36 2.12 -18.04
C VAL A 471 -7.28 0.86 -18.90
N PHE A 472 -6.53 0.90 -20.01
CA PHE A 472 -6.33 -0.29 -20.83
C PHE A 472 -5.19 -1.15 -20.27
N PHE A 473 -5.45 -2.43 -20.09
CA PHE A 473 -4.53 -3.33 -19.37
C PHE A 473 -4.39 -4.67 -20.10
N PHE A 474 -3.14 -5.10 -20.29
CA PHE A 474 -2.81 -6.43 -20.79
C PHE A 474 -2.54 -7.38 -19.63
N GLY A 475 -3.41 -8.38 -19.45
CA GLY A 475 -3.19 -9.46 -18.49
C GLY A 475 -2.23 -10.51 -19.04
N GLY A 476 -1.38 -11.07 -18.18
CA GLY A 476 -0.51 -12.21 -18.53
C GLY A 476 0.92 -11.83 -18.89
N LEU A 477 1.80 -12.84 -18.85
CA LEU A 477 3.22 -12.71 -19.19
C LEU A 477 3.42 -12.24 -20.64
N PRO A 478 4.59 -11.70 -21.02
CA PRO A 478 4.88 -11.38 -22.42
C PRO A 478 4.72 -12.62 -23.28
N ASN A 479 4.20 -12.42 -24.49
CA ASN A 479 4.15 -13.50 -25.45
C ASN A 479 5.54 -13.84 -25.98
N ASN A 480 5.91 -15.12 -25.96
CA ASN A 480 7.22 -15.59 -26.42
C ASN A 480 7.45 -15.37 -27.92
N ASN A 481 6.38 -15.29 -28.72
CA ASN A 481 6.44 -15.13 -30.17
C ASN A 481 6.59 -13.66 -30.61
N VAL A 482 6.43 -12.74 -29.66
CA VAL A 482 6.47 -11.31 -29.90
C VAL A 482 7.85 -10.81 -29.45
N LYS A 483 8.50 -9.95 -30.25
CA LYS A 483 9.86 -9.44 -29.92
C LYS A 483 9.88 -8.97 -28.46
N GLN A 484 10.91 -9.38 -27.70
CA GLN A 484 11.08 -9.07 -26.27
C GLN A 484 11.00 -7.57 -25.91
N PHE A 485 11.00 -6.68 -26.91
CA PHE A 485 10.81 -5.23 -26.79
C PHE A 485 9.36 -4.79 -26.59
N TYR A 486 8.37 -5.67 -26.71
CA TYR A 486 6.95 -5.31 -26.55
C TYR A 486 6.54 -4.90 -25.12
N THR A 487 7.45 -4.92 -24.14
CA THR A 487 7.08 -5.03 -22.71
C THR A 487 7.89 -4.19 -21.72
N ARG A 488 8.50 -3.06 -22.13
CA ARG A 488 9.35 -2.29 -21.20
C ARG A 488 9.02 -0.79 -21.16
N HIS A 489 8.42 -0.33 -20.05
CA HIS A 489 9.11 0.41 -18.97
C HIS A 489 8.12 0.94 -17.90
N PRO A 490 8.25 0.51 -16.63
CA PRO A 490 8.10 1.41 -15.50
C PRO A 490 9.45 1.76 -14.84
N LEU A 491 9.51 2.77 -13.95
CA LEU A 491 10.73 3.26 -13.25
C LEU A 491 11.61 2.20 -12.60
N LEU A 492 11.10 0.99 -12.36
CA LEU A 492 11.87 -0.09 -11.76
C LEU A 492 12.48 -0.95 -12.87
N GLN A 493 13.82 -0.98 -12.92
CA GLN A 493 14.62 -1.90 -13.74
C GLN A 493 14.24 -3.38 -13.53
N TYR A 494 13.50 -3.66 -12.45
CA TYR A 494 12.93 -4.92 -11.99
C TYR A 494 11.41 -4.86 -11.81
N TYR A 495 10.64 -4.21 -12.69
CA TYR A 495 9.27 -4.65 -12.91
C TYR A 495 9.37 -5.79 -13.90
N PRO A 496 9.36 -7.08 -13.48
CA PRO A 496 9.19 -8.11 -14.48
C PRO A 496 7.77 -7.91 -15.05
N PRO A 497 7.58 -8.19 -16.34
CA PRO A 497 6.27 -8.11 -16.98
C PRO A 497 5.29 -8.98 -16.20
N TYR A 498 4.00 -8.58 -16.10
CA TYR A 498 2.91 -9.29 -15.40
C TYR A 498 3.40 -10.55 -14.68
N THR A 499 3.90 -10.38 -13.46
CA THR A 499 4.68 -11.44 -12.83
C THR A 499 3.80 -12.55 -12.29
N THR A 500 4.39 -13.73 -12.14
CA THR A 500 3.86 -14.71 -11.20
C THR A 500 3.95 -14.24 -9.74
N GLU A 501 4.86 -13.31 -9.44
CA GLU A 501 4.99 -12.68 -8.13
C GLU A 501 3.79 -11.78 -7.81
N GLU A 502 3.13 -12.10 -6.71
CA GLU A 502 1.87 -11.50 -6.30
C GLU A 502 1.99 -10.05 -5.80
N SER A 503 3.14 -9.70 -5.22
CA SER A 503 3.46 -8.35 -4.72
C SER A 503 3.39 -7.28 -5.81
N TYR A 504 3.97 -7.54 -6.99
CA TYR A 504 3.98 -6.57 -8.09
C TYR A 504 2.61 -6.41 -8.75
N LEU A 505 1.83 -7.49 -8.87
CA LEU A 505 0.45 -7.39 -9.30
C LEU A 505 -0.34 -6.53 -8.32
N ASN A 506 -0.19 -6.74 -7.01
CA ASN A 506 -0.84 -5.89 -6.02
C ASN A 506 -0.46 -4.42 -6.21
N GLN A 507 0.83 -4.10 -6.28
CA GLN A 507 1.33 -2.74 -6.48
C GLN A 507 0.79 -2.08 -7.77
N THR A 508 0.73 -2.84 -8.87
CA THR A 508 0.21 -2.34 -10.16
C THR A 508 -1.24 -1.90 -10.04
N PHE A 509 -2.08 -2.72 -9.42
CA PHE A 509 -3.50 -2.38 -9.25
C PHE A 509 -3.70 -1.30 -8.18
N ASP A 510 -2.82 -1.22 -7.18
CA ASP A 510 -2.79 -0.10 -6.23
C ASP A 510 -2.47 1.22 -6.97
N GLN A 511 -1.53 1.22 -7.92
CA GLN A 511 -1.26 2.39 -8.76
C GLN A 511 -2.45 2.79 -9.64
N ILE A 512 -3.10 1.82 -10.29
CA ILE A 512 -4.33 2.07 -11.07
C ILE A 512 -5.40 2.74 -10.19
N LYS A 513 -5.62 2.20 -8.99
CA LYS A 513 -6.57 2.77 -8.02
C LYS A 513 -6.15 4.17 -7.57
N ASN A 514 -4.87 4.37 -7.27
CA ASN A 514 -4.30 5.65 -6.81
C ASN A 514 -4.31 6.73 -7.90
N ALA A 515 -4.32 6.34 -9.17
CA ALA A 515 -4.56 7.26 -10.27
C ALA A 515 -6.01 7.78 -10.30
N GLY A 516 -6.94 7.14 -9.59
CA GLY A 516 -8.35 7.48 -9.57
C GLY A 516 -9.20 6.71 -10.58
N ALA A 517 -8.66 5.66 -11.17
CA ALA A 517 -9.43 4.78 -12.04
C ALA A 517 -10.52 4.04 -11.25
N ASN A 518 -11.63 3.75 -11.91
CA ASN A 518 -12.68 2.88 -11.40
C ASN A 518 -12.89 1.63 -12.27
N THR A 519 -12.29 1.61 -13.46
CA THR A 519 -12.52 0.58 -14.48
C THR A 519 -11.20 0.14 -15.13
N ILE A 520 -11.08 -1.15 -15.39
CA ILE A 520 -10.02 -1.77 -16.20
C ILE A 520 -10.66 -2.30 -17.48
N LYS A 521 -10.16 -1.83 -18.63
CA LYS A 521 -10.43 -2.36 -19.96
C LYS A 521 -9.38 -3.45 -20.22
N LEU A 522 -9.77 -4.72 -20.11
CA LEU A 522 -8.85 -5.86 -20.13
C LEU A 522 -8.72 -6.41 -21.55
N SER A 523 -7.53 -6.34 -22.16
CA SER A 523 -7.25 -6.95 -23.46
C SER A 523 -7.44 -8.48 -23.41
N TRP A 524 -8.31 -9.01 -24.27
CA TRP A 524 -8.65 -10.43 -24.31
C TRP A 524 -8.64 -11.00 -25.74
N TRP A 525 -7.74 -11.96 -25.96
CA TRP A 525 -7.49 -12.58 -27.27
C TRP A 525 -8.10 -13.98 -27.42
N GLY A 526 -8.80 -14.50 -26.41
CA GLY A 526 -9.37 -15.86 -26.43
C GLY A 526 -8.86 -16.75 -25.29
N PRO A 527 -9.48 -17.93 -25.08
CA PRO A 527 -9.15 -18.83 -23.97
C PRO A 527 -7.81 -19.59 -24.10
N ASN A 528 -7.14 -19.57 -25.27
CA ASN A 528 -5.92 -20.36 -25.55
C ASN A 528 -4.88 -19.56 -26.35
N ASN A 529 -4.54 -18.36 -25.89
CA ASN A 529 -3.75 -17.41 -26.68
C ASN A 529 -2.25 -17.39 -26.38
N GLU A 530 -1.73 -18.35 -25.61
CA GLU A 530 -0.32 -18.40 -25.20
C GLU A 530 0.67 -18.31 -26.39
N ASN A 531 0.22 -18.71 -27.59
CA ASN A 531 1.03 -18.75 -28.80
C ASN A 531 0.50 -17.86 -29.95
N LEU A 532 -0.47 -16.97 -29.72
CA LEU A 532 -0.95 -16.11 -30.82
C LEU A 532 0.15 -15.14 -31.25
N GLN A 533 0.53 -15.17 -32.53
CA GLN A 533 1.66 -14.41 -33.07
C GLN A 533 1.60 -12.90 -32.78
N TYR A 534 0.40 -12.32 -32.68
CA TYR A 534 0.19 -10.87 -32.55
C TYR A 534 -0.28 -10.43 -31.16
N ALA A 535 -0.57 -11.37 -30.24
CA ALA A 535 -1.01 -11.02 -28.90
C ALA A 535 0.18 -10.52 -28.05
N PRO A 536 0.17 -9.29 -27.49
CA PRO A 536 1.31 -8.74 -26.75
C PRO A 536 1.65 -9.55 -25.49
N THR A 537 0.63 -10.15 -24.88
CA THR A 537 0.75 -10.99 -23.69
C THR A 537 0.11 -12.36 -23.90
N GLN A 538 0.60 -13.33 -23.14
CA GLN A 538 -0.05 -14.61 -22.87
C GLN A 538 -1.26 -14.35 -21.96
N SER A 539 -2.31 -13.73 -22.49
CA SER A 539 -3.58 -13.44 -21.78
C SER A 539 -4.38 -14.73 -21.52
N THR A 540 -3.76 -15.65 -20.77
CA THR A 540 -4.31 -16.95 -20.37
C THR A 540 -5.55 -16.78 -19.51
N ILE A 541 -6.32 -17.85 -19.37
CA ILE A 541 -7.49 -17.85 -18.47
C ILE A 541 -7.09 -17.45 -17.05
N ASP A 542 -5.99 -17.99 -16.54
CA ASP A 542 -5.54 -17.71 -15.17
C ASP A 542 -5.01 -16.30 -14.99
N ALA A 543 -4.32 -15.74 -15.99
CA ALA A 543 -3.90 -14.35 -15.96
C ALA A 543 -5.09 -13.39 -15.91
N ASN A 544 -6.11 -13.65 -16.70
CA ASN A 544 -7.33 -12.83 -16.69
C ASN A 544 -8.13 -13.02 -15.40
N LYS A 545 -8.24 -14.24 -14.86
CA LYS A 545 -8.87 -14.47 -13.53
C LYS A 545 -8.17 -13.67 -12.43
N LYS A 546 -6.84 -13.74 -12.38
CA LYS A 546 -6.04 -12.95 -11.44
C LYS A 546 -6.29 -11.46 -11.61
N THR A 547 -6.45 -10.97 -12.85
CA THR A 547 -6.81 -9.56 -13.10
C THR A 547 -8.17 -9.22 -12.46
N PHE A 548 -9.21 -10.06 -12.64
CA PHE A 548 -10.51 -9.87 -11.99
C PHE A 548 -10.40 -9.87 -10.45
N GLU A 549 -9.67 -10.81 -9.87
CA GLU A 549 -9.47 -10.94 -8.42
C GLU A 549 -8.73 -9.74 -7.83
N LYS A 550 -7.63 -9.31 -8.46
CA LYS A 550 -6.82 -8.17 -8.00
C LYS A 550 -7.56 -6.85 -8.15
N ALA A 551 -8.37 -6.70 -9.21
CA ALA A 551 -9.27 -5.57 -9.39
C ALA A 551 -10.35 -5.54 -8.31
N ALA A 552 -11.00 -6.69 -8.03
CA ALA A 552 -12.07 -6.79 -7.03
C ALA A 552 -11.58 -6.37 -5.64
N ALA A 553 -10.37 -6.78 -5.24
CA ALA A 553 -9.76 -6.42 -3.96
C ALA A 553 -9.56 -4.90 -3.77
N ARG A 554 -9.61 -4.10 -4.85
CA ARG A 554 -9.43 -2.63 -4.85
C ARG A 554 -10.68 -1.88 -5.31
N GLN A 555 -11.81 -2.57 -5.40
CA GLN A 555 -13.07 -2.03 -5.93
C GLN A 555 -12.84 -1.42 -7.33
N LEU A 556 -12.23 -2.19 -8.23
CA LEU A 556 -12.10 -1.82 -9.64
C LEU A 556 -13.00 -2.74 -10.48
N MET A 557 -13.75 -2.14 -11.39
CA MET A 557 -14.58 -2.87 -12.35
C MET A 557 -13.73 -3.35 -13.51
N VAL A 558 -14.09 -4.49 -14.11
CA VAL A 558 -13.35 -5.06 -15.26
C VAL A 558 -14.31 -5.28 -16.43
N ALA A 559 -13.92 -4.80 -17.60
CA ALA A 559 -14.60 -5.04 -18.87
C ALA A 559 -13.64 -5.72 -19.85
N PRO A 560 -13.90 -6.96 -20.29
CA PRO A 560 -13.11 -7.59 -21.34
C PRO A 560 -13.27 -6.84 -22.68
N LEU A 561 -12.14 -6.55 -23.31
CA LEU A 561 -12.02 -6.09 -24.69
C LEU A 561 -11.71 -7.29 -25.59
N ILE A 562 -12.62 -7.61 -26.49
CA ILE A 562 -12.39 -8.65 -27.50
C ILE A 562 -11.51 -8.07 -28.60
N GLU A 563 -10.30 -8.62 -28.68
CA GLU A 563 -9.29 -8.27 -29.69
C GLU A 563 -9.54 -9.00 -31.01
N VAL A 564 -9.06 -8.42 -32.12
CA VAL A 564 -9.10 -9.05 -33.44
C VAL A 564 -8.07 -10.18 -33.50
N VAL A 565 -8.52 -11.38 -33.89
CA VAL A 565 -7.67 -12.57 -33.94
C VAL A 565 -7.81 -13.24 -35.28
N THR A 566 -6.73 -13.26 -36.06
CA THR A 566 -6.61 -14.10 -37.26
C THR A 566 -5.82 -15.35 -36.89
N ASN A 567 -6.52 -16.45 -36.57
CA ASN A 567 -5.91 -17.74 -36.29
C ASN A 567 -6.16 -18.70 -37.46
N THR A 568 -5.12 -19.03 -38.22
CA THR A 568 -5.18 -19.97 -39.34
C THR A 568 -5.32 -21.42 -38.89
N ASP A 569 -4.79 -21.75 -37.71
CA ASP A 569 -4.70 -23.13 -37.20
C ASP A 569 -5.98 -23.54 -36.46
N ASN A 570 -6.73 -22.56 -35.94
CA ASN A 570 -8.04 -22.78 -35.34
C ASN A 570 -9.07 -21.75 -35.84
N PRO A 571 -9.75 -22.03 -36.97
CA PRO A 571 -10.76 -21.14 -37.55
C PRO A 571 -11.96 -20.87 -36.62
N MET A 572 -12.19 -21.70 -35.61
CA MET A 572 -13.24 -21.44 -34.60
C MET A 572 -12.80 -20.41 -33.55
N GLN A 573 -11.50 -20.14 -33.44
CA GLN A 573 -10.97 -19.08 -32.58
C GLN A 573 -10.65 -17.80 -33.35
N SER A 574 -10.67 -17.84 -34.68
CA SER A 574 -10.54 -16.62 -35.48
C SER A 574 -11.84 -15.82 -35.42
N PHE A 575 -11.69 -14.54 -35.11
CA PHE A 575 -12.77 -13.57 -35.17
C PHE A 575 -12.19 -12.25 -35.65
N GLU A 576 -12.63 -11.86 -36.83
CA GLU A 576 -12.22 -10.64 -37.50
C GLU A 576 -13.48 -9.79 -37.63
N PHE A 577 -13.71 -8.85 -36.72
CA PHE A 577 -14.97 -8.09 -36.64
C PHE A 577 -15.34 -7.50 -38.01
N TRP A 578 -14.38 -6.82 -38.63
CA TRP A 578 -14.49 -6.22 -39.95
C TRP A 578 -14.84 -7.13 -41.12
N LYS A 579 -14.64 -8.43 -40.98
CA LYS A 579 -14.95 -9.42 -42.02
C LYS A 579 -16.20 -10.22 -41.70
N ASP A 580 -16.35 -10.59 -40.44
CA ASP A 580 -17.39 -11.53 -40.01
C ASP A 580 -18.69 -10.80 -39.64
N PHE A 581 -18.64 -9.61 -39.04
CA PHE A 581 -19.83 -8.91 -38.55
C PHE A 581 -20.34 -7.90 -39.60
N PRO A 582 -21.65 -7.82 -39.92
CA PRO A 582 -22.79 -8.50 -39.28
C PRO A 582 -23.18 -9.84 -39.92
N GLN A 583 -22.52 -10.28 -40.99
CA GLN A 583 -22.98 -11.41 -41.82
C GLN A 583 -22.92 -12.77 -41.09
N ASP A 584 -21.96 -12.94 -40.17
CA ASP A 584 -21.79 -14.10 -39.30
C ASP A 584 -21.52 -13.65 -37.85
N THR A 585 -22.61 -13.48 -37.08
CA THR A 585 -22.51 -13.13 -35.66
C THR A 585 -22.12 -14.31 -34.76
N SER A 586 -22.15 -15.54 -35.27
CA SER A 586 -22.01 -16.75 -34.44
C SER A 586 -20.63 -16.86 -33.79
N LYS A 587 -19.59 -16.33 -34.44
CA LYS A 587 -18.23 -16.27 -33.92
C LYS A 587 -18.10 -15.32 -32.74
N LEU A 588 -18.69 -14.12 -32.83
CA LEU A 588 -18.74 -13.17 -31.73
C LEU A 588 -19.52 -13.74 -30.55
N GLU A 589 -20.67 -14.35 -30.80
CA GLU A 589 -21.47 -15.02 -29.78
C GLU A 589 -20.69 -16.13 -29.06
N ALA A 590 -19.95 -16.96 -29.79
CA ALA A 590 -19.11 -18.01 -29.21
C ALA A 590 -18.03 -17.45 -28.28
N ARG A 591 -17.36 -16.35 -28.70
CA ARG A 591 -16.35 -15.67 -27.87
C ARG A 591 -16.95 -15.06 -26.61
N ILE A 592 -18.10 -14.41 -26.72
CA ILE A 592 -18.82 -13.85 -25.56
C ILE A 592 -19.25 -14.97 -24.60
N LYS A 593 -19.80 -16.08 -25.10
CA LYS A 593 -20.18 -17.22 -24.24
C LYS A 593 -18.99 -17.80 -23.49
N SER A 594 -17.82 -17.88 -24.12
CA SER A 594 -16.59 -18.31 -23.46
C SER A 594 -16.16 -17.35 -22.35
N LEU A 595 -16.28 -16.03 -22.57
CA LEU A 595 -16.01 -15.02 -21.54
C LEU A 595 -17.00 -15.15 -20.37
N LEU A 596 -18.30 -15.27 -20.64
CA LEU A 596 -19.33 -15.34 -19.61
C LEU A 596 -19.24 -16.65 -18.81
N SER A 597 -18.94 -17.79 -19.45
CA SER A 597 -18.75 -19.05 -18.73
C SER A 597 -17.52 -19.03 -17.82
N THR A 598 -16.49 -18.27 -18.18
CA THR A 598 -15.22 -18.23 -17.45
C THR A 598 -15.19 -17.16 -16.36
N TYR A 599 -15.70 -15.96 -16.64
CA TYR A 599 -15.61 -14.79 -15.74
C TYR A 599 -16.98 -14.19 -15.38
N GLY A 600 -18.08 -14.71 -15.93
CA GLY A 600 -19.42 -14.12 -15.73
C GLY A 600 -19.98 -14.20 -14.31
N THR A 601 -19.29 -14.85 -13.36
CA THR A 601 -19.67 -14.88 -11.95
C THR A 601 -19.00 -13.78 -11.12
N TYR A 602 -17.98 -13.09 -11.64
CA TYR A 602 -17.32 -12.00 -10.93
C TYR A 602 -18.26 -10.79 -10.80
N LEU A 603 -18.48 -10.35 -9.56
CA LEU A 603 -19.37 -9.23 -9.24
C LEU A 603 -18.84 -7.88 -9.75
N ASN A 604 -17.51 -7.75 -9.84
CA ASN A 604 -16.85 -6.57 -10.38
C ASN A 604 -16.74 -6.58 -11.92
N TRP A 605 -17.51 -7.42 -12.62
CA TRP A 605 -17.71 -7.23 -14.06
C TRP A 605 -18.42 -5.89 -14.28
N LEU A 606 -17.85 -5.02 -15.12
CA LEU A 606 -18.41 -3.71 -15.42
C LEU A 606 -19.81 -3.82 -16.02
N LYS A 607 -20.79 -3.23 -15.35
CA LYS A 607 -22.14 -3.02 -15.84
C LYS A 607 -22.32 -1.55 -16.16
N ILE A 608 -23.03 -1.24 -17.25
CA ILE A 608 -23.39 0.12 -17.65
C ILE A 608 -24.88 0.16 -17.98
N TYR A 609 -25.52 1.30 -17.73
CA TYR A 609 -26.90 1.53 -18.13
C TYR A 609 -27.01 1.75 -19.65
N ASP A 610 -27.94 1.03 -20.28
CA ASP A 610 -28.36 1.31 -21.65
C ASP A 610 -29.23 2.57 -21.73
N LYS A 611 -29.66 2.93 -22.95
CA LYS A 611 -30.52 4.11 -23.18
C LYS A 611 -31.87 4.07 -22.49
N ASN A 612 -32.32 2.88 -22.06
CA ASN A 612 -33.57 2.68 -21.33
C ASN A 612 -33.31 2.53 -19.82
N GLY A 613 -32.09 2.80 -19.35
CA GLY A 613 -31.70 2.67 -17.94
C GLY A 613 -31.59 1.22 -17.48
N GLN A 614 -31.47 0.24 -18.38
CA GLN A 614 -31.27 -1.17 -18.00
C GLN A 614 -29.79 -1.45 -17.80
N GLU A 615 -29.45 -2.15 -16.73
CA GLU A 615 -28.07 -2.60 -16.51
C GLU A 615 -27.69 -3.70 -17.51
N ARG A 616 -26.50 -3.57 -18.09
CA ARG A 616 -25.92 -4.55 -19.02
C ARG A 616 -24.45 -4.77 -18.70
N LYS A 617 -24.03 -6.03 -18.68
CA LYS A 617 -22.60 -6.37 -18.62
C LYS A 617 -21.89 -5.91 -19.88
N VAL A 618 -20.81 -5.18 -19.71
CA VAL A 618 -20.06 -4.61 -20.82
C VAL A 618 -19.24 -5.69 -21.53
N ILE A 619 -19.37 -5.73 -22.85
CA ILE A 619 -18.43 -6.33 -23.78
C ILE A 619 -17.81 -5.19 -24.58
N TRP A 620 -16.49 -5.04 -24.51
CA TRP A 620 -15.79 -4.02 -25.29
C TRP A 620 -15.30 -4.65 -26.58
N LEU A 621 -15.47 -3.95 -27.70
CA LEU A 621 -15.04 -4.42 -29.02
C LEU A 621 -14.08 -3.41 -29.64
N ILE A 622 -12.91 -3.88 -30.06
CA ILE A 622 -11.95 -3.08 -30.82
C ILE A 622 -12.26 -3.17 -32.33
N GLU A 623 -11.89 -2.16 -33.12
CA GLU A 623 -11.98 -2.17 -34.60
C GLU A 623 -13.37 -2.54 -35.15
N THR A 624 -14.43 -1.92 -34.63
CA THR A 624 -15.82 -2.13 -35.03
C THR A 624 -16.20 -1.42 -36.34
N ILE A 625 -15.43 -1.67 -37.39
CA ILE A 625 -15.61 -1.18 -38.77
C ILE A 625 -15.89 -2.37 -39.71
N HIS A 626 -16.44 -2.18 -40.91
CA HIS A 626 -16.66 -3.27 -41.88
C HIS A 626 -15.83 -3.15 -43.15
N ALA A 627 -15.29 -4.29 -43.63
CA ALA A 627 -14.56 -4.44 -44.88
C ALA A 627 -15.51 -4.43 -46.08
N GLY A 628 -15.81 -3.24 -46.58
CA GLY A 628 -16.63 -3.03 -47.77
C GLY A 628 -17.94 -2.31 -47.45
N SER A 629 -18.91 -2.43 -48.36
CA SER A 629 -20.22 -1.83 -48.17
C SER A 629 -21.11 -2.74 -47.33
N VAL A 630 -21.76 -2.17 -46.32
CA VAL A 630 -22.64 -2.89 -45.42
C VAL A 630 -23.96 -2.13 -45.25
N ASN A 631 -25.06 -2.87 -45.12
CA ASN A 631 -26.31 -2.23 -44.73
C ASN A 631 -26.17 -1.71 -43.29
N THR A 632 -26.15 -0.39 -43.13
CA THR A 632 -25.89 0.25 -41.84
C THR A 632 -26.94 -0.08 -40.78
N GLN A 633 -28.19 -0.29 -41.19
CA GLN A 633 -29.26 -0.68 -40.29
C GLN A 633 -29.11 -2.14 -39.82
N GLU A 634 -28.75 -3.04 -40.74
CA GLU A 634 -28.44 -4.44 -40.42
C GLU A 634 -27.24 -4.55 -39.48
N PHE A 635 -26.18 -3.77 -39.75
CA PHE A 635 -25.01 -3.67 -38.88
C PHE A 635 -25.40 -3.25 -37.46
N ALA A 636 -26.19 -2.18 -37.32
CA ALA A 636 -26.63 -1.69 -36.02
C ALA A 636 -27.57 -2.67 -35.29
N GLN A 637 -28.46 -3.34 -36.02
CA GLN A 637 -29.40 -4.33 -35.47
C GLN A 637 -28.70 -5.63 -35.03
N ALA A 638 -27.61 -6.01 -35.69
CA ALA A 638 -26.87 -7.23 -35.36
C ALA A 638 -26.32 -7.21 -33.92
N PHE A 639 -26.02 -6.05 -33.34
CA PHE A 639 -25.67 -5.95 -31.91
C PHE A 639 -26.83 -6.39 -31.00
N ASP A 640 -28.05 -5.91 -31.26
CA ASP A 640 -29.23 -6.31 -30.49
C ASP A 640 -29.54 -7.80 -30.68
N THR A 641 -29.37 -8.32 -31.90
CA THR A 641 -29.48 -9.76 -32.19
C THR A 641 -28.52 -10.59 -31.35
N VAL A 642 -27.24 -10.22 -31.29
CA VAL A 642 -26.23 -10.90 -30.47
C VAL A 642 -26.58 -10.79 -28.99
N ALA A 643 -26.88 -9.59 -28.48
CA ALA A 643 -27.18 -9.39 -27.06
C ALA A 643 -28.41 -10.21 -26.61
N ASN A 644 -29.49 -10.19 -27.40
CA ASN A 644 -30.72 -10.94 -27.10
C ASN A 644 -30.48 -12.45 -27.13
N LYS A 645 -29.67 -12.93 -28.09
CA LYS A 645 -29.33 -14.35 -28.17
C LYS A 645 -28.48 -14.80 -26.98
N ILE A 646 -27.47 -14.02 -26.60
CA ILE A 646 -26.66 -14.27 -25.40
C ILE A 646 -27.51 -14.29 -24.14
N GLU A 647 -28.43 -13.34 -23.98
CA GLU A 647 -29.37 -13.33 -22.85
C GLU A 647 -30.25 -14.59 -22.84
N SER A 648 -30.79 -15.00 -23.99
CA SER A 648 -31.63 -16.20 -24.08
C SER A 648 -30.89 -17.51 -23.76
N GLU A 649 -29.61 -17.60 -24.10
CA GLU A 649 -28.80 -18.82 -23.92
C GLU A 649 -28.10 -18.86 -22.55
N THR A 650 -27.78 -17.72 -21.95
CA THR A 650 -26.96 -17.64 -20.73
C THR A 650 -27.68 -17.02 -19.53
N GLY A 651 -28.84 -16.37 -19.74
CA GLY A 651 -29.53 -15.57 -18.74
C GLY A 651 -28.84 -14.24 -18.40
N GLN A 652 -27.72 -13.90 -19.06
CA GLN A 652 -26.98 -12.68 -18.76
C GLN A 652 -27.24 -11.59 -19.81
N LYS A 653 -27.68 -10.41 -19.35
CA LYS A 653 -27.81 -9.21 -20.17
C LYS A 653 -26.45 -8.59 -20.45
N ILE A 654 -26.09 -8.51 -21.73
CA ILE A 654 -24.87 -7.83 -22.19
C ILE A 654 -25.19 -6.57 -23.00
N GLY A 655 -24.19 -5.71 -23.16
CA GLY A 655 -24.19 -4.59 -24.09
C GLY A 655 -22.76 -4.22 -24.50
N PHE A 656 -22.65 -3.38 -25.51
CA PHE A 656 -21.41 -3.14 -26.24
C PHE A 656 -20.88 -1.72 -26.03
N ILE A 657 -19.60 -1.63 -25.71
CA ILE A 657 -18.81 -0.42 -26.00
C ILE A 657 -18.01 -0.72 -27.25
N ILE A 658 -18.12 0.15 -28.26
CA ILE A 658 -17.53 -0.09 -29.56
C ILE A 658 -16.46 0.96 -29.88
N ASP A 659 -15.42 0.51 -30.55
CA ASP A 659 -14.36 1.33 -31.12
C ASP A 659 -14.55 1.48 -32.63
N PRO A 660 -15.01 2.63 -33.13
CA PRO A 660 -15.30 2.82 -34.55
C PRO A 660 -14.13 3.44 -35.33
N THR A 661 -12.89 3.45 -34.80
CA THR A 661 -11.77 4.07 -35.51
C THR A 661 -11.32 3.23 -36.70
N PRO A 662 -11.24 3.82 -37.91
CA PRO A 662 -10.58 3.18 -39.03
C PRO A 662 -9.06 3.24 -38.84
N LEU A 663 -8.36 2.11 -38.88
CA LEU A 663 -6.91 2.10 -38.89
C LEU A 663 -6.37 2.40 -40.32
N PRO A 664 -5.39 3.31 -40.50
CA PRO A 664 -4.70 3.53 -41.78
C PRO A 664 -3.78 2.31 -42.10
N ALA A 665 -3.52 1.85 -43.34
CA ALA A 665 -3.47 2.50 -44.66
C ALA A 665 -4.15 1.68 -45.81
N ASN A 666 -5.02 0.70 -45.51
CA ASN A 666 -5.53 -0.26 -46.51
C ASN A 666 -7.05 -0.35 -46.65
N GLY A 667 -7.70 0.78 -46.90
CA GLY A 667 -8.97 0.79 -47.63
C GLY A 667 -10.15 1.39 -46.89
N SER A 668 -11.10 1.86 -47.67
CA SER A 668 -12.41 2.31 -47.22
C SER A 668 -13.09 1.25 -46.36
N TYR A 669 -13.40 1.59 -45.11
CA TYR A 669 -14.27 0.82 -44.23
C TYR A 669 -15.51 1.68 -43.95
N GLU A 670 -16.70 1.20 -44.33
CA GLU A 670 -17.94 1.81 -43.87
C GLU A 670 -18.01 1.58 -42.36
N GLY A 671 -17.64 2.61 -41.58
CA GLY A 671 -17.85 2.61 -40.13
C GLY A 671 -19.34 2.68 -39.80
N PRO A 672 -19.75 2.30 -38.57
CA PRO A 672 -21.15 2.32 -38.20
C PRO A 672 -21.78 3.69 -38.43
N ASP A 673 -22.96 3.69 -39.06
CA ASP A 673 -23.74 4.91 -39.23
C ASP A 673 -24.30 5.38 -37.89
N VAL A 674 -24.12 6.67 -37.63
CA VAL A 674 -24.53 7.30 -36.39
C VAL A 674 -26.04 7.17 -36.16
N ASN A 675 -26.84 7.39 -37.19
CA ASN A 675 -28.30 7.37 -37.07
C ASN A 675 -28.84 5.95 -36.86
N ALA A 676 -28.20 4.96 -37.49
CA ALA A 676 -28.54 3.56 -37.28
C ALA A 676 -28.25 3.14 -35.82
N LEU A 677 -27.09 3.51 -35.28
CA LEU A 677 -26.66 3.13 -33.92
C LEU A 677 -27.45 3.77 -32.79
N GLN A 678 -27.95 4.99 -32.94
CA GLN A 678 -28.80 5.65 -31.92
C GLN A 678 -30.00 4.78 -31.51
N ASN A 679 -30.45 3.93 -32.42
CA ASN A 679 -31.60 3.07 -32.20
C ASN A 679 -31.26 1.69 -31.60
N THR A 680 -29.99 1.29 -31.61
CA THR A 680 -29.51 0.03 -31.00
C THR A 680 -29.62 0.07 -29.48
N GLN A 681 -30.34 -0.86 -28.86
CA GLN A 681 -30.54 -0.86 -27.42
C GLN A 681 -29.33 -1.37 -26.65
N SER A 682 -28.65 -2.38 -27.18
CA SER A 682 -27.47 -3.00 -26.58
C SER A 682 -26.22 -2.13 -26.70
N LEU A 683 -26.25 -1.01 -27.42
CA LEU A 683 -25.13 -0.06 -27.49
C LEU A 683 -25.05 0.77 -26.21
N LEU A 684 -23.89 0.73 -25.55
CA LEU A 684 -23.67 1.38 -24.26
C LEU A 684 -22.88 2.68 -24.39
N ALA A 685 -21.84 2.69 -25.23
CA ALA A 685 -21.02 3.86 -25.49
C ALA A 685 -20.14 3.66 -26.72
N ILE A 686 -19.54 4.76 -27.18
CA ILE A 686 -18.43 4.81 -28.13
C ILE A 686 -17.14 5.04 -27.34
N ASN A 687 -16.11 4.26 -27.62
CA ASN A 687 -14.76 4.51 -27.14
C ASN A 687 -13.76 4.26 -28.28
N PRO A 688 -13.40 5.32 -29.03
CA PRO A 688 -12.47 5.17 -30.13
C PRO A 688 -11.06 4.86 -29.60
N PHE A 689 -10.29 4.00 -30.26
CA PHE A 689 -8.94 3.61 -29.81
C PHE A 689 -7.87 4.28 -30.66
N ASN A 690 -6.76 4.74 -30.04
CA ASN A 690 -5.60 5.29 -30.75
C ASN A 690 -5.95 6.38 -31.79
N ILE A 691 -6.82 7.32 -31.42
CA ILE A 691 -7.37 8.38 -32.29
C ILE A 691 -6.33 9.37 -32.83
N THR A 692 -5.10 9.32 -32.32
CA THR A 692 -3.97 10.16 -32.71
C THR A 692 -3.01 9.49 -33.68
N SER A 693 -3.29 8.25 -34.11
CA SER A 693 -2.46 7.47 -35.04
C SER A 693 -2.38 8.05 -36.46
N ASP A 694 -3.37 8.86 -36.85
CA ASP A 694 -3.46 9.45 -38.17
C ASP A 694 -2.89 10.88 -38.24
N GLY A 695 -2.04 11.17 -39.24
CA GLY A 695 -1.47 12.51 -39.48
C GLY A 695 0.05 12.51 -39.53
N ASN A 696 0.64 13.48 -40.23
CA ASN A 696 2.09 13.57 -40.40
C ASN A 696 2.76 14.46 -39.33
N THR A 697 1.98 15.30 -38.66
CA THR A 697 2.46 16.19 -37.58
C THR A 697 1.59 16.04 -36.34
N GLU A 698 2.10 16.42 -35.16
CA GLU A 698 1.33 16.39 -33.90
C GLU A 698 0.03 17.21 -34.00
N ASN A 699 0.07 18.38 -34.65
CA ASN A 699 -1.12 19.20 -34.85
C ASN A 699 -2.15 18.55 -35.78
N GLU A 700 -1.70 17.90 -36.86
CA GLU A 700 -2.60 17.15 -37.74
C GLU A 700 -3.25 15.98 -36.99
N ARG A 701 -2.49 15.27 -36.14
CA ARG A 701 -2.98 14.18 -35.30
C ARG A 701 -4.04 14.66 -34.31
N LEU A 702 -3.78 15.76 -33.60
CA LEU A 702 -4.73 16.36 -32.67
C LEU A 702 -6.00 16.85 -33.38
N THR A 703 -5.87 17.43 -34.58
CA THR A 703 -7.01 17.89 -35.39
C THR A 703 -7.91 16.72 -35.80
N LYS A 704 -7.33 15.62 -36.29
CA LYS A 704 -8.11 14.43 -36.66
C LYS A 704 -8.74 13.74 -35.45
N ALA A 705 -8.03 13.68 -34.32
CA ALA A 705 -8.58 13.19 -33.07
C ALA A 705 -9.80 14.02 -32.63
N GLU A 706 -9.72 15.35 -32.74
CA GLU A 706 -10.84 16.27 -32.47
C GLU A 706 -12.02 16.03 -33.41
N GLU A 707 -11.80 15.85 -34.71
CA GLU A 707 -12.85 15.54 -35.69
C GLU A 707 -13.60 14.24 -35.36
N ILE A 708 -12.87 13.18 -34.97
CA ILE A 708 -13.46 11.90 -34.54
C ILE A 708 -14.32 12.10 -33.28
N LEU A 709 -13.80 12.79 -32.28
CA LEU A 709 -14.51 13.02 -31.01
C LEU A 709 -15.74 13.92 -31.19
N GLU A 710 -15.64 14.96 -32.02
CA GLU A 710 -16.75 15.86 -32.34
C GLU A 710 -17.88 15.12 -33.06
N ARG A 711 -17.54 14.28 -34.06
CA ARG A 711 -18.52 13.44 -34.76
C ARG A 711 -19.34 12.61 -33.76
N TRP A 712 -18.69 11.88 -32.86
CA TRP A 712 -19.40 11.02 -31.92
C TRP A 712 -20.09 11.79 -30.80
N LYS A 713 -19.54 12.89 -30.31
CA LYS A 713 -20.24 13.75 -29.36
C LYS A 713 -21.55 14.31 -29.94
N SER A 714 -21.54 14.71 -31.23
CA SER A 714 -22.72 15.23 -31.92
C SER A 714 -23.84 14.20 -32.10
N SER A 715 -23.53 12.90 -31.96
CA SER A 715 -24.50 11.81 -32.08
C SER A 715 -25.44 11.63 -30.88
N ASN A 716 -25.17 12.27 -29.74
CA ASN A 716 -25.83 11.97 -28.46
C ASN A 716 -25.69 10.52 -27.95
N ILE A 717 -24.86 9.68 -28.60
CA ILE A 717 -24.44 8.40 -28.02
C ILE A 717 -23.38 8.70 -26.96
N PRO A 718 -23.37 8.03 -25.80
CA PRO A 718 -22.37 8.25 -24.77
C PRO A 718 -20.96 8.01 -25.34
N LEU A 719 -20.05 8.97 -25.12
CA LEU A 719 -18.68 8.96 -25.65
C LEU A 719 -17.67 8.92 -24.49
N MET A 720 -16.82 7.91 -24.50
CA MET A 720 -15.65 7.83 -23.63
C MET A 720 -14.43 8.33 -24.40
N ALA A 721 -13.89 9.49 -24.00
CA ALA A 721 -12.74 10.06 -24.68
C ALA A 721 -11.49 9.22 -24.38
N ASN A 722 -10.79 8.84 -25.43
CA ASN A 722 -9.54 8.10 -25.34
C ASN A 722 -8.35 9.06 -25.26
N VAL A 723 -7.35 8.70 -24.44
CA VAL A 723 -6.15 9.51 -24.22
C VAL A 723 -4.92 8.66 -24.38
N LEU A 724 -4.03 9.14 -25.24
CA LEU A 724 -2.69 8.62 -25.44
C LEU A 724 -1.66 9.67 -24.98
N PRO A 725 -0.78 9.36 -24.01
CA PRO A 725 0.11 10.36 -23.41
C PRO A 725 1.27 10.75 -24.34
N GLY A 726 1.49 9.95 -25.38
CA GLY A 726 2.49 10.04 -26.42
C GLY A 726 2.54 8.69 -27.16
N TYR A 727 3.30 8.60 -28.25
CA TYR A 727 3.48 7.36 -28.99
C TYR A 727 4.95 7.12 -29.35
N ASP A 728 5.40 5.89 -29.16
CA ASP A 728 6.72 5.45 -29.55
C ASP A 728 6.71 3.94 -29.80
N ASP A 729 6.90 3.55 -31.07
CA ASP A 729 7.07 2.16 -31.47
C ASP A 729 8.43 1.87 -32.12
N HIS A 730 9.42 2.78 -32.01
CA HIS A 730 10.70 2.64 -32.72
C HIS A 730 11.48 1.38 -32.36
N LEU A 731 11.32 0.91 -31.12
CA LEU A 731 11.90 -0.36 -30.65
C LEU A 731 11.16 -1.58 -31.22
N VAL A 732 9.88 -1.42 -31.53
CA VAL A 732 8.97 -2.51 -31.90
C VAL A 732 8.90 -2.69 -33.42
N ARG A 733 8.75 -1.59 -34.18
CA ARG A 733 8.57 -1.58 -35.64
C ARG A 733 9.58 -0.67 -36.37
N PRO A 734 10.87 -1.06 -36.54
CA PRO A 734 11.85 -0.22 -37.23
C PRO A 734 11.59 -0.11 -38.76
N PRO A 735 11.57 1.11 -39.35
CA PRO A 735 11.66 2.43 -38.71
C PRO A 735 10.33 2.80 -38.05
N GLY A 736 10.33 3.01 -36.73
CA GLY A 736 9.09 3.34 -36.03
C GLY A 736 8.78 4.83 -36.07
N THR A 737 7.61 5.16 -35.55
CA THR A 737 7.04 6.47 -35.38
C THR A 737 7.15 6.89 -33.91
N VAL A 738 7.62 8.11 -33.68
CA VAL A 738 7.63 8.76 -32.36
C VAL A 738 6.91 10.09 -32.48
N TYR A 739 5.95 10.35 -31.59
CA TYR A 739 5.25 11.64 -31.51
C TYR A 739 4.62 11.85 -30.13
N GLY A 740 4.35 13.10 -29.76
CA GLY A 740 3.55 13.43 -28.59
C GLY A 740 4.27 13.31 -27.25
N ASP A 741 5.57 13.01 -27.23
CA ASP A 741 6.37 12.98 -26.01
C ASP A 741 6.83 14.39 -25.59
N ASN A 742 5.86 15.23 -25.28
CA ASN A 742 6.10 16.58 -24.78
C ASN A 742 4.90 17.12 -23.99
N SER A 743 5.14 18.14 -23.16
CA SER A 743 4.12 18.73 -22.31
C SER A 743 2.98 19.44 -23.08
N ALA A 744 3.25 19.95 -24.28
CA ALA A 744 2.24 20.59 -25.13
C ALA A 744 1.24 19.56 -25.66
N TRP A 745 1.71 18.38 -26.06
CA TRP A 745 0.88 17.23 -26.40
C TRP A 745 0.00 16.80 -25.23
N ARG A 746 0.62 16.52 -24.07
CA ARG A 746 -0.09 16.09 -22.84
C ARG A 746 -1.20 17.07 -22.44
N SER A 747 -0.93 18.37 -22.53
CA SER A 747 -1.92 19.43 -22.30
C SER A 747 -3.05 19.43 -23.33
N SER A 748 -2.73 19.17 -24.61
CA SER A 748 -3.70 19.16 -25.70
C SER A 748 -4.63 17.97 -25.61
N VAL A 749 -4.11 16.75 -25.37
CA VAL A 749 -4.93 15.56 -25.19
C VAL A 749 -5.78 15.62 -23.91
N GLU A 750 -5.28 16.27 -22.85
CA GLU A 750 -6.08 16.55 -21.66
C GLU A 750 -7.28 17.45 -21.97
N ASN A 751 -7.06 18.53 -22.71
CA ASN A 751 -8.10 19.46 -23.10
C ASN A 751 -9.14 18.80 -24.02
N LEU A 752 -8.68 17.99 -24.99
CA LEU A 752 -9.57 17.21 -25.85
C LEU A 752 -10.42 16.25 -25.03
N ALA A 753 -9.82 15.47 -24.13
CA ALA A 753 -10.55 14.53 -23.28
C ALA A 753 -11.67 15.23 -22.51
N LYS A 754 -11.33 16.29 -21.77
CA LYS A 754 -12.29 17.09 -20.98
C LYS A 754 -13.38 17.75 -21.83
N LYS A 755 -13.05 18.19 -23.05
CA LYS A 755 -14.01 18.79 -23.98
C LYS A 755 -15.04 17.78 -24.47
N TYR A 756 -14.67 16.52 -24.63
CA TYR A 756 -15.47 15.51 -25.34
C TYR A 756 -16.05 14.38 -24.47
N GLU A 757 -15.60 14.20 -23.23
CA GLU A 757 -16.04 13.11 -22.34
C GLU A 757 -17.49 13.21 -21.83
N THR A 758 -18.45 12.70 -22.62
CA THR A 758 -19.86 12.62 -22.20
C THR A 758 -20.14 11.41 -21.31
N ALA A 759 -19.48 10.27 -21.54
CA ALA A 759 -19.61 9.00 -20.81
C ALA A 759 -18.47 8.74 -19.81
N GLY A 760 -17.28 9.28 -20.10
CA GLY A 760 -16.08 9.09 -19.28
C GLY A 760 -14.79 9.28 -20.07
N ILE A 761 -13.67 8.86 -19.47
CA ILE A 761 -12.33 8.88 -20.05
C ILE A 761 -11.73 7.49 -19.96
N THR A 762 -11.08 7.06 -21.04
CA THR A 762 -10.20 5.88 -21.02
C THR A 762 -8.79 6.31 -21.33
N LEU A 763 -7.87 5.92 -20.47
CA LEU A 763 -6.45 5.95 -20.76
C LEU A 763 -6.13 4.72 -21.59
N ASP A 764 -5.28 4.87 -22.61
CA ASP A 764 -4.71 3.75 -23.33
C ASP A 764 -3.78 2.92 -22.40
N ILE A 765 -2.66 2.45 -22.92
CA ILE A 765 -1.90 1.36 -22.34
C ILE A 765 -1.37 1.76 -20.95
N TRP A 766 -1.85 1.07 -19.91
CA TRP A 766 -1.39 1.31 -18.54
C TRP A 766 0.01 0.75 -18.32
N ASN A 767 0.20 -0.52 -18.66
CA ASN A 767 1.38 -1.31 -18.29
C ASN A 767 2.45 -1.39 -19.39
N GLY A 768 2.41 -0.47 -20.37
CA GLY A 768 3.47 -0.28 -21.38
C GLY A 768 3.66 -1.40 -22.39
N PHE A 769 2.65 -2.25 -22.59
CA PHE A 769 2.69 -3.27 -23.63
C PHE A 769 2.20 -2.65 -24.94
N THR A 770 2.98 -2.75 -26.03
CA THR A 770 2.67 -2.30 -27.41
C THR A 770 3.25 -0.94 -27.87
N GLU A 771 2.52 -0.21 -28.70
CA GLU A 771 3.00 0.78 -29.67
C GLU A 771 3.13 2.21 -29.12
N GLY A 772 3.10 2.40 -27.79
CA GLY A 772 3.06 3.74 -27.19
C GLY A 772 3.49 3.83 -25.74
N TYR A 773 3.46 5.05 -25.21
CA TYR A 773 3.88 5.35 -23.84
C TYR A 773 2.92 4.77 -22.80
N ALA A 774 3.46 4.37 -21.65
CA ALA A 774 2.69 3.90 -20.51
C ALA A 774 2.18 5.05 -19.64
N PHE A 775 0.98 4.90 -19.09
CA PHE A 775 0.48 5.80 -18.04
C PHE A 775 1.08 5.49 -16.65
N ALA A 776 1.58 4.27 -16.44
CA ALA A 776 2.36 3.95 -15.25
C ALA A 776 3.68 4.78 -15.24
N PRO A 777 4.26 5.07 -14.07
CA PRO A 777 5.52 5.80 -14.00
C PRO A 777 6.66 5.09 -14.73
N THR A 778 7.37 5.77 -15.64
CA THR A 778 8.42 5.21 -16.52
C THR A 778 9.80 5.81 -16.25
N THR A 779 10.88 5.18 -16.75
CA THR A 779 12.24 5.75 -16.57
C THR A 779 12.42 7.04 -17.36
N GLU A 780 11.78 7.10 -18.51
CA GLU A 780 11.83 8.18 -19.48
C GLU A 780 11.06 9.40 -18.99
N ASP A 781 9.85 9.19 -18.43
CA ASP A 781 8.91 10.28 -18.09
C ASP A 781 8.71 10.46 -16.57
N GLY A 782 9.35 9.64 -15.74
CA GLY A 782 9.12 9.64 -14.30
C GLY A 782 7.65 9.42 -13.96
N GLU A 783 7.04 10.36 -13.22
CA GLU A 783 5.62 10.33 -12.87
C GLU A 783 4.73 11.21 -13.77
N GLU A 784 5.26 11.77 -14.87
CA GLU A 784 4.51 12.77 -15.64
C GLU A 784 3.20 12.22 -16.24
N ASN A 785 3.26 11.06 -16.89
CA ASN A 785 2.06 10.40 -17.44
C ASN A 785 1.11 9.92 -16.33
N PHE A 786 1.65 9.49 -15.19
CA PHE A 786 0.84 9.09 -14.02
C PHE A 786 0.10 10.29 -13.41
N ASN A 787 0.74 11.45 -13.35
CA ASN A 787 0.12 12.69 -12.89
C ASN A 787 -0.91 13.22 -13.90
N LEU A 788 -0.68 13.04 -15.21
CA LEU A 788 -1.70 13.29 -16.24
C LEU A 788 -2.94 12.40 -16.01
N ALA A 789 -2.76 11.11 -15.72
CA ALA A 789 -3.85 10.19 -15.38
C ALA A 789 -4.68 10.69 -14.18
N LYS A 790 -3.99 11.06 -13.08
CA LYS A 790 -4.65 11.63 -11.88
C LYS A 790 -5.47 12.88 -12.21
N LYS A 791 -4.90 13.79 -13.01
CA LYS A 791 -5.56 15.03 -13.42
C LYS A 791 -6.80 14.78 -14.29
N LEU A 792 -6.73 13.82 -15.21
CA LEU A 792 -7.86 13.39 -16.05
C LEU A 792 -8.98 12.76 -15.22
N PHE A 793 -8.62 11.99 -14.19
CA PHE A 793 -9.57 11.35 -13.30
C PHE A 793 -10.04 12.22 -12.13
N GLY A 794 -9.62 13.49 -12.07
CA GLY A 794 -10.04 14.44 -11.05
C GLY A 794 -9.50 14.13 -9.66
N VAL A 795 -8.41 13.37 -9.56
CA VAL A 795 -7.66 13.22 -8.32
C VAL A 795 -6.83 14.49 -8.16
N ASN A 796 -6.99 15.17 -7.02
CA ASN A 796 -6.16 16.31 -6.68
C ASN A 796 -4.71 15.86 -6.62
N VAL A 797 -3.95 16.17 -7.67
CA VAL A 797 -2.51 16.18 -7.60
C VAL A 797 -2.21 17.42 -6.77
N ALA A 798 -1.90 17.23 -5.48
CA ALA A 798 -1.38 18.33 -4.69
C ALA A 798 -0.31 19.00 -5.54
N SER A 799 -0.42 20.32 -5.79
CA SER A 799 0.66 21.07 -6.39
C SER A 799 1.92 20.64 -5.64
N PRO A 800 2.93 20.08 -6.31
CA PRO A 800 3.99 19.38 -5.63
C PRO A 800 4.55 20.30 -4.56
N THR A 801 4.18 20.05 -3.30
CA THR A 801 5.00 20.49 -2.17
C THR A 801 6.33 19.87 -2.51
N PRO A 802 7.41 20.67 -2.71
CA PRO A 802 8.70 20.13 -3.10
C PRO A 802 8.99 19.00 -2.12
N THR A 803 8.90 17.76 -2.60
CA THR A 803 9.28 16.60 -1.81
C THR A 803 10.72 16.91 -1.42
N PRO A 804 11.09 16.91 -0.11
CA PRO A 804 12.47 17.15 0.26
C PRO A 804 13.31 16.21 -0.60
N PRO A 805 14.25 16.75 -1.39
CA PRO A 805 14.91 15.97 -2.41
C PRO A 805 15.51 14.73 -1.75
N PRO A 806 15.38 13.54 -2.38
CA PRO A 806 15.88 12.30 -1.78
C PRO A 806 17.34 12.52 -1.37
N TYR A 807 17.65 12.28 -0.10
CA TYR A 807 19.02 12.42 0.40
C TYR A 807 19.64 11.03 0.55
N TYR A 808 20.95 10.94 0.30
CA TYR A 808 21.72 9.75 0.64
C TYR A 808 22.40 9.97 1.97
N GLU A 809 22.38 8.98 2.85
CA GLU A 809 23.03 9.00 4.16
C GLU A 809 23.77 7.68 4.37
N ASN A 810 25.05 7.74 4.74
CA ASN A 810 25.73 6.65 5.45
C ASN A 810 26.00 7.08 6.90
N GLU A 811 26.74 6.28 7.67
CA GLU A 811 27.03 6.60 9.07
C GLU A 811 27.82 7.91 9.28
N TYR A 812 28.43 8.47 8.24
CA TYR A 812 29.28 9.66 8.31
C TYR A 812 28.87 10.82 7.39
N ILE A 813 28.26 10.57 6.24
CA ILE A 813 28.06 11.54 5.16
C ILE A 813 26.59 11.52 4.72
N ARG A 814 26.01 12.71 4.55
CA ARG A 814 24.70 12.92 3.97
C ARG A 814 24.81 13.85 2.76
N ILE A 815 24.12 13.55 1.68
CA ILE A 815 24.21 14.28 0.41
C ILE A 815 22.81 14.67 -0.02
N ILE A 816 22.61 15.96 -0.29
CA ILE A 816 21.29 16.52 -0.62
C ILE A 816 21.46 17.49 -1.79
N PRO A 817 20.63 17.43 -2.84
CA PRO A 817 20.48 18.56 -3.76
C PRO A 817 20.20 19.84 -2.97
N SER A 818 20.94 20.91 -3.21
CA SER A 818 20.80 22.12 -2.40
C SER A 818 19.39 22.69 -2.54
N PRO A 819 18.64 22.86 -1.44
CA PRO A 819 17.33 23.48 -1.50
C PRO A 819 17.42 24.98 -1.79
N SER A 820 18.61 25.57 -1.67
CA SER A 820 18.82 27.01 -1.79
C SER A 820 19.21 27.45 -3.21
N ILE A 821 19.82 26.57 -4.01
CA ILE A 821 20.32 26.90 -5.35
C ILE A 821 20.22 25.67 -6.26
N THR A 822 19.46 25.79 -7.36
CA THR A 822 19.32 24.75 -8.39
C THR A 822 20.67 24.41 -9.03
N GLY A 823 21.00 23.13 -9.13
CA GLY A 823 22.27 22.68 -9.73
C GLY A 823 23.44 22.52 -8.73
N ILE A 824 23.23 22.77 -7.44
CA ILE A 824 24.22 22.58 -6.37
C ILE A 824 23.92 21.28 -5.59
N ILE A 825 24.98 20.58 -5.17
CA ILE A 825 24.89 19.42 -4.27
C ILE A 825 25.52 19.79 -2.93
N ASP A 826 24.73 19.78 -1.86
CA ASP A 826 25.18 20.00 -0.48
C ASP A 826 25.64 18.67 0.14
N LEU A 827 26.86 18.68 0.67
CA LEU A 827 27.46 17.60 1.44
C LEU A 827 27.38 17.92 2.93
N PHE A 828 26.92 16.98 3.73
CA PHE A 828 26.83 17.05 5.18
C PHE A 828 27.67 15.92 5.80
N TYR A 829 28.21 16.17 6.98
CA TYR A 829 28.87 15.15 7.79
C TYR A 829 28.18 14.97 9.15
N LYS A 830 28.28 13.77 9.72
CA LYS A 830 27.72 13.44 11.04
C LYS A 830 28.72 13.80 12.12
N THR A 831 28.36 14.72 13.00
CA THR A 831 29.17 15.10 14.18
C THR A 831 29.20 13.96 15.21
N SER A 832 30.13 14.02 16.16
CA SER A 832 30.19 13.07 17.30
C SER A 832 28.92 13.05 18.15
N SER A 833 28.10 14.11 18.11
CA SER A 833 26.80 14.19 18.78
C SER A 833 25.65 13.48 18.03
N GLY A 834 25.92 12.94 16.83
CA GLY A 834 24.91 12.38 15.94
C GLY A 834 24.19 13.41 15.04
N SER A 835 24.47 14.70 15.21
CA SER A 835 23.88 15.78 14.41
C SER A 835 24.57 15.96 13.06
N TRP A 836 23.80 16.25 12.01
CA TRP A 836 24.31 16.55 10.66
C TRP A 836 24.72 18.02 10.52
N GLN A 837 25.92 18.29 10.01
CA GLN A 837 26.39 19.63 9.69
C GLN A 837 26.81 19.73 8.23
N GLN A 838 26.42 20.81 7.56
CA GLN A 838 26.84 21.07 6.19
C GLN A 838 28.36 21.26 6.15
N TYR A 839 29.00 20.48 5.31
CA TYR A 839 30.44 20.48 5.10
C TYR A 839 30.81 21.32 3.89
N ASN A 840 30.15 21.10 2.75
CA ASN A 840 30.61 21.62 1.46
C ASN A 840 29.51 21.63 0.38
N ASN A 841 29.69 22.42 -0.67
CA ASN A 841 28.78 22.51 -1.82
C ASN A 841 29.56 22.25 -3.11
N ILE A 842 29.04 21.37 -3.96
CA ILE A 842 29.66 21.04 -5.26
C ILE A 842 28.81 21.60 -6.38
N VAL A 843 29.47 22.30 -7.31
CA VAL A 843 28.84 22.86 -8.52
C VAL A 843 29.60 22.36 -9.76
N PRO A 844 29.00 21.51 -10.59
CA PRO A 844 29.56 21.24 -11.90
C PRO A 844 29.28 22.40 -12.87
N ILE A 845 30.31 22.80 -13.61
CA ILE A 845 30.26 23.88 -14.60
C ILE A 845 30.79 23.31 -15.92
N ALA A 846 30.13 23.60 -17.03
CA ALA A 846 30.59 23.20 -18.35
C ALA A 846 30.68 24.40 -19.29
N ARG A 847 31.62 24.35 -20.23
CA ARG A 847 31.75 25.32 -21.31
C ARG A 847 31.20 24.74 -22.60
N VAL A 848 30.24 25.45 -23.21
CA VAL A 848 29.55 25.02 -24.42
C VAL A 848 29.39 26.21 -25.37
N GLY A 849 29.96 26.14 -26.57
CA GLY A 849 29.87 27.20 -27.58
C GLY A 849 30.62 28.47 -27.20
N GLY A 850 31.80 28.33 -26.57
CA GLY A 850 32.66 29.44 -26.15
C GLY A 850 32.28 30.09 -24.82
N VAL A 851 31.12 29.76 -24.24
CA VAL A 851 30.58 30.39 -23.03
C VAL A 851 30.57 29.39 -21.87
N TRP A 852 31.07 29.82 -20.71
CA TRP A 852 30.93 29.07 -19.45
C TRP A 852 29.49 29.21 -18.96
N GLY A 853 28.77 28.10 -18.87
CA GLY A 853 27.47 28.04 -18.22
C GLY A 853 27.61 27.31 -16.89
N ASN A 854 27.23 27.96 -15.79
CA ASN A 854 26.89 27.23 -14.58
C ASN A 854 25.73 26.28 -14.92
N ALA A 855 25.61 25.14 -14.24
CA ALA A 855 24.36 24.37 -14.28
C ALA A 855 23.15 25.16 -13.72
N GLU A 856 23.33 26.42 -13.28
CA GLU A 856 22.30 27.42 -12.99
C GLU A 856 21.54 27.95 -14.23
N ILE A 857 21.58 27.25 -15.38
CA ILE A 857 20.68 27.58 -16.48
C ILE A 857 19.26 27.28 -15.99
N ASP A 858 18.47 28.33 -15.80
CA ASP A 858 17.06 28.31 -15.40
C ASP A 858 16.34 27.06 -15.94
N GLY A 859 16.06 26.10 -15.04
CA GLY A 859 15.40 24.83 -15.40
C GLY A 859 16.28 23.56 -15.34
N ALA A 860 17.43 23.58 -14.66
CA ALA A 860 18.18 22.36 -14.36
C ALA A 860 17.42 21.44 -13.39
N THR A 861 16.69 20.45 -13.91
CA THR A 861 16.08 19.40 -13.08
C THR A 861 17.18 18.41 -12.73
N ILE A 862 17.54 18.33 -11.45
CA ILE A 862 18.42 17.26 -10.97
C ILE A 862 17.57 16.00 -10.90
N ILE A 863 17.73 15.09 -11.87
CA ILE A 863 17.15 13.76 -11.79
C ILE A 863 18.14 12.87 -11.07
N GLN A 864 17.75 12.44 -9.87
CA GLN A 864 18.55 11.59 -9.01
C GLN A 864 18.06 10.14 -9.13
N SER A 865 18.98 9.23 -9.45
CA SER A 865 18.68 7.79 -9.46
C SER A 865 19.78 6.99 -8.77
N ILE A 866 19.41 5.90 -8.10
CA ILE A 866 20.37 4.91 -7.60
C ILE A 866 20.75 4.03 -8.78
N VAL A 867 22.04 4.04 -9.16
CA VAL A 867 22.57 3.18 -10.22
C VAL A 867 22.89 1.80 -9.68
N SER A 868 23.43 1.72 -8.46
CA SER A 868 23.64 0.47 -7.75
C SER A 868 23.68 0.67 -6.24
N GLN A 869 23.24 -0.33 -5.48
CA GLN A 869 23.37 -0.38 -4.03
C GLN A 869 23.73 -1.81 -3.61
N THR A 870 24.83 -1.94 -2.90
CA THR A 870 25.31 -3.18 -2.28
C THR A 870 25.48 -2.95 -0.78
N SER A 871 25.75 -4.02 -0.02
CA SER A 871 26.06 -3.91 1.41
C SER A 871 27.29 -3.04 1.69
N THR A 872 28.18 -2.87 0.72
CA THR A 872 29.44 -2.14 0.85
C THR A 872 29.47 -0.80 0.12
N GLN A 873 28.51 -0.52 -0.78
CA GLN A 873 28.62 0.61 -1.70
C GLN A 873 27.25 1.10 -2.21
N THR A 874 27.07 2.41 -2.33
CA THR A 874 25.94 3.04 -3.02
C THR A 874 26.48 3.93 -4.14
N VAL A 875 25.97 3.78 -5.36
CA VAL A 875 26.28 4.64 -6.51
C VAL A 875 25.03 5.43 -6.88
N ALA A 876 25.09 6.75 -6.71
CA ALA A 876 24.04 7.68 -7.11
C ALA A 876 24.40 8.36 -8.44
N LYS A 877 23.44 8.52 -9.33
CA LYS A 877 23.55 9.34 -10.55
C LYS A 877 22.76 10.62 -10.37
N TYR A 878 23.43 11.75 -10.59
CA TYR A 878 22.82 13.07 -10.70
C TYR A 878 22.87 13.50 -12.15
N GLN A 879 21.72 13.52 -12.81
CA GLN A 879 21.61 13.96 -14.19
C GLN A 879 21.18 15.43 -14.23
N PHE A 880 21.88 16.22 -15.04
CA PHE A 880 21.61 17.64 -15.24
C PHE A 880 20.83 17.83 -16.55
N SER A 881 20.04 18.91 -16.63
CA SER A 881 19.23 19.26 -17.82
C SER A 881 20.07 19.38 -19.10
N ARG A 882 19.41 19.26 -20.26
CA ARG A 882 20.02 19.51 -21.58
C ARG A 882 20.64 20.90 -21.60
N PHE A 883 21.90 20.99 -22.00
CA PHE A 883 22.45 22.24 -22.50
C PHE A 883 21.72 22.65 -23.80
N PRO A 884 21.73 23.95 -24.16
CA PRO A 884 21.07 24.43 -25.38
C PRO A 884 21.48 23.73 -26.68
N ASN A 885 22.68 23.13 -26.73
CA ASN A 885 23.18 22.36 -27.88
C ASN A 885 22.80 20.87 -27.86
N GLY A 886 21.90 20.46 -26.95
CA GLY A 886 21.48 19.08 -26.74
C GLY A 886 22.43 18.26 -25.87
N ALA A 887 23.52 18.84 -25.35
CA ALA A 887 24.47 18.10 -24.54
C ALA A 887 23.97 17.79 -23.14
N HIS A 888 24.37 16.63 -22.62
CA HIS A 888 24.04 16.20 -21.27
C HIS A 888 25.25 15.57 -20.61
N PHE A 889 25.38 15.84 -19.31
CA PHE A 889 26.27 15.09 -18.44
C PHE A 889 25.53 14.63 -17.19
N TYR A 890 26.09 13.63 -16.55
CA TYR A 890 25.68 13.16 -15.25
C TYR A 890 26.88 12.97 -14.33
N LEU A 891 26.67 13.19 -13.04
CA LEU A 891 27.64 12.96 -11.98
C LEU A 891 27.28 11.66 -11.26
N LEU A 892 28.13 10.65 -11.40
CA LEU A 892 28.11 9.44 -10.59
C LEU A 892 28.86 9.68 -9.29
N MET A 893 28.20 9.39 -8.18
CA MET A 893 28.73 9.55 -6.84
C MET A 893 28.71 8.20 -6.14
N THR A 894 29.88 7.70 -5.77
CA THR A 894 30.03 6.43 -5.07
C THR A 894 30.34 6.66 -3.59
N ILE A 895 29.48 6.15 -2.72
CA ILE A 895 29.62 6.17 -1.26
C ILE A 895 29.89 4.74 -0.82
N ASN A 896 31.03 4.46 -0.19
CA ASN A 896 31.28 3.16 0.40
C ASN A 896 30.78 3.14 1.86
N ASN A 897 30.08 2.08 2.27
CA ASN A 897 29.66 1.90 3.66
C ASN A 897 30.89 1.65 4.53
N GLY A 898 30.98 2.33 5.68
CA GLY A 898 32.15 2.28 6.55
C GLY A 898 33.29 3.24 6.19
N GLU A 899 33.18 3.99 5.08
CA GLU A 899 34.18 4.97 4.68
C GLU A 899 33.65 6.41 4.74
N GLN A 900 34.53 7.34 5.15
CA GLN A 900 34.30 8.79 5.07
C GLN A 900 34.74 9.35 3.71
N LYS A 901 34.45 8.63 2.62
CA LYS A 901 34.91 8.95 1.27
C LYS A 901 33.76 8.95 0.29
N VAL A 902 33.78 9.93 -0.61
CA VAL A 902 32.89 9.99 -1.77
C VAL A 902 33.76 10.03 -3.01
N LYS A 903 33.48 9.14 -3.97
CA LYS A 903 34.10 9.17 -5.29
C LYS A 903 33.16 9.87 -6.25
N PHE A 904 33.68 10.84 -6.99
CA PHE A 904 32.95 11.54 -8.04
C PHE A 904 33.43 11.07 -9.41
N GLN A 905 32.49 10.90 -10.33
CA GLN A 905 32.74 10.55 -11.72
C GLN A 905 31.77 11.34 -12.59
N VAL A 906 32.27 12.20 -13.47
CA VAL A 906 31.43 12.90 -14.45
C VAL A 906 31.39 12.11 -15.75
N VAL A 907 30.21 12.01 -16.36
CA VAL A 907 29.99 11.26 -17.59
C VAL A 907 29.17 12.10 -18.56
N LEU A 908 29.65 12.27 -19.79
CA LEU A 908 28.87 12.85 -20.90
C LEU A 908 28.14 11.74 -21.65
N ASN A 909 26.91 12.01 -22.11
CA ASN A 909 26.11 11.06 -22.87
C ASN A 909 26.44 11.10 -24.38
N ASP A 910 26.39 9.94 -25.03
CA ASP A 910 27.01 9.63 -26.33
C ASP A 910 26.44 10.41 -27.53
N ASP A 911 25.24 10.92 -27.38
CA ASP A 911 24.47 11.57 -28.45
C ASP A 911 24.62 13.10 -28.45
N SER A 912 25.45 13.63 -27.55
CA SER A 912 25.59 15.07 -27.33
C SER A 912 26.59 15.77 -28.26
N SER A 913 26.29 17.03 -28.56
CA SER A 913 27.27 17.98 -29.10
C SER A 913 28.48 18.11 -28.16
N PRO A 914 29.72 18.28 -28.66
CA PRO A 914 30.93 18.32 -27.83
C PRO A 914 30.87 19.42 -26.76
N VAL A 915 31.38 19.10 -25.58
CA VAL A 915 31.61 20.06 -24.48
C VAL A 915 33.07 20.52 -24.53
N GLU A 916 33.30 21.83 -24.50
CA GLU A 916 34.64 22.43 -24.70
C GLU A 916 35.52 22.36 -23.45
N ALA A 917 34.90 22.43 -22.27
CA ALA A 917 35.57 22.33 -20.98
C ALA A 917 34.59 21.90 -19.88
N LEU A 918 35.11 21.26 -18.84
CA LEU A 918 34.37 20.89 -17.64
C LEU A 918 35.16 21.34 -16.40
N ALA A 919 34.46 21.89 -15.41
CA ALA A 919 35.01 22.29 -14.13
C ALA A 919 34.10 21.83 -12.98
N LEU A 920 34.71 21.52 -11.83
CA LEU A 920 34.01 21.34 -10.57
C LEU A 920 34.39 22.51 -9.66
N GLY A 921 33.41 23.36 -9.36
CA GLY A 921 33.55 24.50 -8.46
C GLY A 921 33.07 24.17 -7.05
N ASN A 922 33.69 24.83 -6.07
CA ASN A 922 33.21 24.88 -4.69
C ASN A 922 32.75 26.31 -4.39
N TYR A 923 31.49 26.46 -3.99
CA TYR A 923 30.87 27.77 -3.82
C TYR A 923 31.19 28.44 -2.46
N TYR A 924 31.51 27.66 -1.41
CA TYR A 924 31.64 28.19 -0.03
C TYR A 924 32.86 27.66 0.78
N GLY A 925 33.65 26.72 0.26
CA GLY A 925 34.80 26.15 0.95
C GLY A 925 36.15 26.68 0.48
N LEU A 926 37.08 26.92 1.41
CA LEU A 926 38.49 27.16 1.10
C LEU A 926 39.14 25.82 0.69
N VAL A 927 39.55 25.70 -0.57
CA VAL A 927 40.48 24.64 -1.00
C VAL A 927 41.87 25.01 -0.50
N ASP A 928 42.29 24.43 0.62
CA ASP A 928 43.59 24.72 1.23
C ASP A 928 44.76 24.03 0.49
N LEU A 929 44.55 22.84 -0.09
CA LEU A 929 45.64 22.10 -0.74
C LEU A 929 45.14 21.11 -1.80
N VAL A 930 45.57 21.26 -3.06
CA VAL A 930 45.70 20.12 -3.97
C VAL A 930 47.02 19.46 -3.60
N ARG A 931 47.01 18.18 -3.23
CA ARG A 931 48.25 17.54 -2.73
C ARG A 931 49.15 17.13 -3.88
N TYR A 932 48.56 16.50 -4.88
CA TYR A 932 49.22 16.13 -6.12
C TYR A 932 48.16 15.85 -7.20
N ILE A 933 48.59 15.92 -8.45
CA ILE A 933 47.83 15.46 -9.60
C ILE A 933 48.60 14.28 -10.19
N LYS A 934 47.93 13.16 -10.48
CA LYS A 934 48.54 12.09 -11.28
C LYS A 934 48.04 12.21 -12.70
N ILE A 935 48.95 12.32 -13.67
CA ILE A 935 48.62 12.16 -15.09
C ILE A 935 49.32 10.89 -15.57
N ASN A 936 48.59 9.85 -15.98
CA ASN A 936 49.17 8.55 -16.38
C ASN A 936 50.15 7.97 -15.36
N ASN A 937 49.75 7.88 -14.09
CA ASN A 937 50.61 7.47 -12.97
C ASN A 937 51.81 8.39 -12.67
N MET A 938 52.09 9.44 -13.44
CA MET A 938 53.10 10.44 -13.09
C MET A 938 52.51 11.42 -12.09
N THR A 939 53.12 11.51 -10.92
CA THR A 939 52.67 12.41 -9.84
C THR A 939 53.31 13.77 -10.00
N TYR A 940 52.49 14.80 -10.13
CA TYR A 940 52.87 16.21 -10.14
C TYR A 940 52.52 16.79 -8.77
N ASP A 941 53.53 17.15 -7.98
CA ASP A 941 53.32 17.84 -6.71
C ASP A 941 52.71 19.22 -6.98
N ALA A 942 51.53 19.46 -6.43
CA ALA A 942 50.96 20.80 -6.42
C ALA A 942 51.60 21.57 -5.26
N LEU A 943 52.35 22.62 -5.56
CA LEU A 943 53.00 23.45 -4.53
C LEU A 943 51.94 24.04 -3.59
N THR A 944 52.28 24.10 -2.30
CA THR A 944 51.52 24.81 -1.25
C THR A 944 51.14 26.20 -1.73
N TYR A 945 49.84 26.41 -2.00
CA TYR A 945 49.31 27.72 -2.31
C TYR A 945 49.49 28.65 -1.10
N PRO A 946 49.82 29.94 -1.29
CA PRO A 946 49.84 30.88 -0.19
C PRO A 946 48.45 30.95 0.47
N LYS A 947 48.45 31.03 1.80
CA LYS A 947 47.23 31.19 2.61
C LYS A 947 46.42 32.40 2.14
N PRO A 948 45.08 32.33 2.13
CA PRO A 948 44.25 33.48 1.85
C PRO A 948 44.47 34.59 2.89
N ASN A 949 44.32 35.84 2.45
CA ASN A 949 44.26 37.02 3.32
C ASN A 949 43.01 36.90 4.24
N PRO A 950 43.10 37.11 5.57
CA PRO A 950 42.01 36.87 6.52
C PRO A 950 40.80 37.82 6.44
N ASP A 951 40.74 38.68 5.42
CA ASP A 951 39.71 39.72 5.30
C ASP A 951 38.51 39.14 4.54
N GLY A 952 37.54 38.58 5.28
CA GLY A 952 36.40 37.79 4.80
C GLY A 952 35.41 38.48 3.86
N TYR A 953 35.83 38.86 2.66
CA TYR A 953 34.94 39.22 1.55
C TYR A 953 34.80 38.04 0.57
N LEU A 954 33.57 37.83 0.12
CA LEU A 954 33.12 36.80 -0.82
C LEU A 954 33.83 36.93 -2.18
N THR A 955 34.98 36.29 -2.34
CA THR A 955 35.56 35.95 -3.66
C THR A 955 35.18 34.52 -4.01
N LEU A 956 34.68 34.30 -5.23
CA LEU A 956 34.34 32.99 -5.77
C LEU A 956 35.52 32.01 -5.61
N GLY A 957 35.21 30.79 -5.21
CA GLY A 957 36.21 29.75 -4.93
C GLY A 957 37.04 29.36 -6.14
N ARG A 958 38.28 28.93 -5.89
CA ARG A 958 39.25 28.45 -6.88
C ARG A 958 38.64 27.33 -7.75
N PHE A 959 38.86 27.38 -9.08
CA PHE A 959 38.33 26.41 -10.04
C PHE A 959 39.42 25.43 -10.51
N ILE A 960 39.09 24.15 -10.56
CA ILE A 960 39.85 23.18 -11.37
C ILE A 960 39.14 23.07 -12.72
N GLY A 961 39.73 23.69 -13.74
CA GLY A 961 39.25 23.61 -15.11
C GLY A 961 40.11 22.67 -15.94
N LEU A 962 39.48 21.85 -16.77
CA LEU A 962 40.15 21.20 -17.90
C LEU A 962 39.72 21.91 -19.17
N GLU A 963 40.57 22.77 -19.70
CA GLU A 963 40.32 23.43 -20.97
C GLU A 963 40.87 22.59 -22.12
N HIS A 964 40.18 22.59 -23.25
CA HIS A 964 40.72 22.11 -24.52
C HIS A 964 41.22 23.29 -25.37
N PRO A 965 42.49 23.71 -25.26
CA PRO A 965 43.16 24.39 -26.36
C PRO A 965 43.71 23.33 -27.32
N LEU A 966 44.00 23.72 -28.56
CA LEU A 966 44.65 22.91 -29.61
C LEU A 966 46.06 22.38 -29.22
N ASP A 967 46.44 22.49 -27.94
CA ASP A 967 47.79 22.37 -27.40
C ASP A 967 47.92 21.25 -26.33
N ASN A 968 46.85 20.52 -25.98
CA ASN A 968 46.87 19.39 -25.01
C ASN A 968 47.49 19.72 -23.62
N LYS A 969 47.11 20.84 -22.99
CA LYS A 969 47.61 21.28 -21.67
C LYS A 969 46.52 21.27 -20.59
N VAL A 970 46.90 21.03 -19.33
CA VAL A 970 46.03 21.16 -18.15
C VAL A 970 46.33 22.50 -17.45
N THR A 971 45.31 23.33 -17.24
CA THR A 971 45.48 24.68 -16.66
C THR A 971 44.64 24.85 -15.39
N PHE A 972 45.28 25.26 -14.28
CA PHE A 972 44.62 25.55 -13.01
C PHE A 972 44.39 27.06 -12.85
N TRP A 973 43.19 27.45 -12.37
CA TRP A 973 42.80 28.85 -12.22
C TRP A 973 42.63 29.20 -10.74
N GLY A 974 43.33 30.23 -10.28
CA GLY A 974 43.14 30.85 -8.96
C GLY A 974 42.56 32.25 -9.14
N ASP A 975 41.52 32.60 -8.40
CA ASP A 975 40.82 33.87 -8.56
C ASP A 975 41.56 35.00 -7.83
N SER A 976 42.52 35.62 -8.52
CA SER A 976 42.92 36.99 -8.20
C SER A 976 43.36 37.66 -9.50
N GLU A 977 42.74 38.79 -9.84
CA GLU A 977 43.01 39.59 -11.06
C GLU A 977 44.47 40.09 -11.18
N VAL A 978 45.40 39.69 -10.30
CA VAL A 978 46.76 40.23 -10.23
C VAL A 978 47.88 39.17 -10.19
N ALA A 979 47.59 37.86 -10.32
CA ALA A 979 48.65 36.85 -10.40
C ALA A 979 48.37 35.81 -11.48
N GLN A 980 49.27 35.74 -12.48
CA GLN A 980 49.25 34.75 -13.55
C GLN A 980 49.51 33.32 -13.05
N TYR A 981 48.77 32.42 -13.70
CA TYR A 981 48.77 30.96 -13.80
C TYR A 981 50.07 30.21 -13.50
N GLN A 982 49.94 29.12 -12.73
CA GLN A 982 50.79 27.94 -12.93
C GLN A 982 50.06 26.97 -13.86
N SER A 983 50.50 26.89 -15.12
CA SER A 983 50.17 25.77 -15.99
C SER A 983 51.10 24.62 -15.66
N VAL A 984 50.53 23.43 -15.44
CA VAL A 984 51.33 22.21 -15.47
C VAL A 984 51.32 21.76 -16.92
N GLU A 985 52.41 22.02 -17.64
CA GLU A 985 52.59 21.50 -18.99
C GLU A 985 52.86 19.99 -18.92
N ALA A 986 51.81 19.21 -18.80
CA ALA A 986 51.84 17.78 -19.08
C ALA A 986 51.36 17.59 -20.52
N PRO A 987 52.17 17.03 -21.43
CA PRO A 987 51.71 16.70 -22.76
C PRO A 987 50.63 15.63 -22.64
N LEU A 988 49.36 16.02 -22.81
CA LEU A 988 48.28 15.04 -22.76
C LEU A 988 48.30 14.21 -24.04
N GLY A 989 48.51 12.91 -23.89
CA GLY A 989 48.16 11.94 -24.89
C GLY A 989 46.65 11.75 -25.00
N ASP A 990 46.26 11.14 -26.09
CA ASP A 990 44.90 10.69 -26.40
C ASP A 990 44.32 9.77 -25.28
N GLN A 991 45.17 9.08 -24.50
CA GLN A 991 44.83 8.07 -23.47
C GLN A 991 44.97 8.56 -21.99
N ASP A 992 45.07 9.86 -21.74
CA ASP A 992 45.64 10.31 -20.46
C ASP A 992 44.69 10.29 -19.23
N GLU A 993 45.04 9.52 -18.21
CA GLU A 993 44.35 9.48 -16.91
C GLU A 993 44.75 10.66 -16.01
N ILE A 994 43.84 11.57 -15.65
CA ILE A 994 44.11 12.65 -14.67
C ILE A 994 43.43 12.32 -13.34
N ILE A 995 44.18 12.03 -12.29
CA ILE A 995 43.65 11.86 -10.93
C ILE A 995 44.06 13.08 -10.11
N ALA A 996 43.11 13.79 -9.53
CA ALA A 996 43.37 14.89 -8.61
C ALA A 996 43.01 14.48 -7.17
N GLU A 997 43.98 14.48 -6.25
CA GLU A 997 43.68 14.36 -4.81
C GLU A 997 43.50 15.75 -4.21
N ILE A 998 42.27 16.07 -3.80
CA ILE A 998 41.90 17.39 -3.28
C ILE A 998 41.65 17.28 -1.78
N ARG A 999 42.30 18.15 -1.00
CA ARG A 999 42.00 18.28 0.43
C ARG A 999 41.16 19.54 0.66
N PHE A 1000 39.98 19.32 1.22
CA PHE A 1000 39.15 20.39 1.77
C PHE A 1000 39.43 20.53 3.26
N THR A 1001 39.52 21.77 3.76
CA THR A 1001 39.62 22.04 5.20
C THR A 1001 38.29 22.60 5.69
N PRO A 1002 37.75 22.15 6.83
CA PRO A 1002 36.53 22.70 7.38
C PRO A 1002 36.65 24.21 7.62
N TRP A 1003 35.59 24.96 7.29
CA TRP A 1003 35.53 26.41 7.46
C TRP A 1003 35.56 26.87 8.95
N LEU A 1004 35.32 25.97 9.90
CA LEU A 1004 35.25 26.29 11.33
C LEU A 1004 36.59 26.02 12.04
N THR A 1005 37.35 27.08 12.27
CA THR A 1005 38.67 27.08 12.96
C THR A 1005 38.60 26.81 14.46
N THR A 1006 37.43 26.60 15.06
CA THR A 1006 37.29 26.55 16.52
C THR A 1006 37.04 25.17 17.14
N GLN A 1007 36.97 24.08 16.37
CA GLN A 1007 37.01 22.73 16.96
C GLN A 1007 37.82 21.74 16.12
N PRO A 1008 38.97 21.25 16.62
CA PRO A 1008 39.64 20.11 15.99
C PRO A 1008 38.83 18.85 16.28
N ALA A 1009 38.26 18.25 15.23
CA ALA A 1009 37.81 16.87 15.32
C ALA A 1009 39.02 15.97 15.68
N PRO A 1010 38.93 15.04 16.64
CA PRO A 1010 40.06 14.21 17.02
C PRO A 1010 40.35 13.18 15.91
N GLY A 1011 41.50 13.35 15.25
CA GLY A 1011 42.23 12.27 14.59
C GLY A 1011 41.55 11.60 13.39
N LYS A 1012 41.64 12.22 12.21
CA LYS A 1012 42.03 11.62 10.93
C LYS A 1012 41.94 12.68 9.83
N ASN A 1013 42.94 12.72 8.97
CA ASN A 1013 42.97 13.61 7.81
C ASN A 1013 41.83 13.24 6.84
N TRP A 1014 41.00 14.20 6.46
CA TRP A 1014 40.03 14.05 5.37
C TRP A 1014 40.79 13.96 4.04
N PHE A 1015 40.49 12.95 3.23
CA PHE A 1015 41.04 12.78 1.88
C PHE A 1015 39.90 12.55 0.90
N GLU A 1016 39.72 13.46 -0.04
CA GLU A 1016 38.87 13.28 -1.20
C GLU A 1016 39.76 13.03 -2.42
N THR A 1017 39.54 11.94 -3.14
CA THR A 1017 40.22 11.69 -4.41
C THR A 1017 39.22 11.89 -5.53
N VAL A 1018 39.42 12.92 -6.35
CA VAL A 1018 38.64 13.19 -7.55
C VAL A 1018 39.36 12.55 -8.74
N HIS A 1019 38.69 11.65 -9.45
CA HIS A 1019 39.24 10.96 -10.62
C HIS A 1019 38.69 11.59 -11.90
N ILE A 1020 39.55 11.98 -12.84
CA ILE A 1020 39.21 12.66 -14.10
C ILE A 1020 40.03 12.07 -15.28
N THR A 1021 39.63 10.97 -15.89
CA THR A 1021 40.45 10.28 -16.93
C THR A 1021 40.03 10.64 -18.36
N ARG A 1022 40.95 11.02 -19.26
CA ARG A 1022 40.73 11.15 -20.73
C ARG A 1022 41.13 9.85 -21.44
N SER A 1023 40.39 9.36 -22.43
CA SER A 1023 40.78 8.20 -23.28
C SER A 1023 40.26 8.39 -24.73
N PRO A 1024 40.86 7.77 -25.79
CA PRO A 1024 40.75 8.23 -27.17
C PRO A 1024 40.02 7.33 -28.16
N PHE A 1025 39.89 7.94 -29.35
CA PHE A 1025 39.49 7.45 -30.67
C PHE A 1025 37.99 7.59 -30.93
N THR A 1026 37.49 8.10 -32.06
CA THR A 1026 38.04 8.71 -33.29
C THR A 1026 37.37 10.09 -33.48
N SER A 1027 37.87 10.92 -34.41
CA SER A 1027 37.41 12.31 -34.62
C SER A 1027 35.88 12.44 -34.67
N GLY A 1028 35.25 12.88 -33.57
CA GLY A 1028 33.90 13.45 -33.64
C GLY A 1028 32.93 13.24 -32.47
N LYS A 1029 33.04 12.24 -31.59
CA LYS A 1029 32.05 11.98 -30.51
C LYS A 1029 32.69 11.28 -29.29
N SER A 1030 32.27 11.58 -28.05
CA SER A 1030 32.95 11.15 -26.80
C SER A 1030 31.99 10.57 -25.75
N VAL A 1031 32.40 9.46 -25.11
CA VAL A 1031 31.69 8.64 -24.09
C VAL A 1031 32.70 8.08 -23.07
N TRP A 1032 32.31 7.80 -21.81
CA TRP A 1032 33.22 7.47 -20.68
C TRP A 1032 32.93 6.11 -19.98
N TYR A 1033 33.95 5.25 -19.69
CA TYR A 1033 33.83 3.97 -18.93
C TYR A 1033 35.07 3.65 -18.03
N PHE A 1034 34.95 2.75 -17.01
CA PHE A 1034 35.96 2.44 -15.96
C PHE A 1034 36.20 0.92 -15.68
N GLY A 1035 37.43 0.49 -15.32
CA GLY A 1035 37.78 -0.85 -14.78
C GLY A 1035 39.14 -0.89 -14.03
N ARG A 1036 39.40 -1.88 -13.13
CA ARG A 1036 40.64 -2.00 -12.31
C ARG A 1036 41.18 -3.45 -12.18
N ASN A 1037 42.50 -3.62 -12.01
CA ASN A 1037 43.23 -4.87 -11.67
C ASN A 1037 44.28 -4.61 -10.53
N PHE A 1038 44.63 -5.61 -9.70
CA PHE A 1038 45.53 -5.47 -8.53
C PHE A 1038 46.76 -6.42 -8.56
N SER A 1039 47.92 -5.94 -8.06
CA SER A 1039 49.06 -6.78 -7.62
C SER A 1039 49.77 -6.19 -6.38
N SER A 1040 50.25 -7.08 -5.50
CA SER A 1040 50.80 -6.89 -4.14
C SER A 1040 52.31 -6.62 -4.09
N ILE A 1041 52.84 -6.00 -3.00
CA ILE A 1041 54.12 -6.36 -2.32
C ILE A 1041 54.15 -5.82 -0.84
N ASN A 1042 54.66 -6.63 0.10
CA ASN A 1042 55.18 -6.31 1.47
C ASN A 1042 56.68 -5.96 1.35
N PRO A 1043 57.41 -5.23 2.26
CA PRO A 1043 57.74 -5.76 3.61
C PRO A 1043 58.31 -4.81 4.73
N THR A 1044 58.52 -5.43 5.91
CA THR A 1044 59.57 -5.28 6.99
C THR A 1044 59.56 -4.19 8.08
N ALA A 1045 59.78 -4.66 9.32
CA ALA A 1045 59.85 -3.96 10.62
C ALA A 1045 61.29 -3.72 11.15
N THR A 1046 61.51 -2.79 12.11
CA THR A 1046 62.51 -2.86 13.23
C THR A 1046 62.38 -1.65 14.23
N PRO A 1047 63.01 -1.61 15.44
CA PRO A 1047 62.29 -1.50 16.74
C PRO A 1047 62.78 -0.39 17.73
N THR A 1048 62.22 -0.39 18.97
CA THR A 1048 62.84 0.01 20.28
C THR A 1048 62.64 1.49 20.73
N PRO A 1049 62.64 1.89 22.04
CA PRO A 1049 62.59 1.16 23.34
C PRO A 1049 61.47 1.57 24.33
N THR A 1050 61.30 0.70 25.33
CA THR A 1050 60.61 0.82 26.63
C THR A 1050 61.21 1.88 27.57
N PRO A 1051 60.41 2.44 28.52
CA PRO A 1051 60.73 2.19 29.94
C PRO A 1051 59.51 1.88 30.85
N THR A 1052 59.69 0.79 31.62
CA THR A 1052 59.34 0.45 33.03
C THR A 1052 58.68 1.54 33.90
N SER A 1053 57.89 1.29 34.96
CA SER A 1053 57.19 0.16 35.60
C SER A 1053 56.68 0.67 36.98
N PHE A 1054 55.61 0.07 37.56
CA PHE A 1054 55.25 -0.14 39.02
C PHE A 1054 53.72 0.03 39.33
N PRO A 1055 53.12 -0.66 40.33
CA PRO A 1055 52.46 -1.96 40.11
C PRO A 1055 51.09 -2.21 40.82
N THR A 1056 50.54 -3.40 40.57
CA THR A 1056 49.69 -4.31 41.39
C THR A 1056 48.26 -3.93 41.84
N ASN A 1057 47.27 -4.74 41.45
CA ASN A 1057 46.77 -5.89 42.23
C ASN A 1057 45.64 -6.63 41.48
N THR A 1058 45.86 -7.92 41.19
CA THR A 1058 44.84 -8.86 40.68
C THR A 1058 44.72 -10.03 41.68
N PRO A 1059 43.51 -10.42 42.12
CA PRO A 1059 43.34 -11.54 43.04
C PRO A 1059 43.36 -12.90 42.34
N VAL A 1060 43.83 -13.87 43.11
CA VAL A 1060 44.11 -15.29 42.83
C VAL A 1060 42.83 -16.13 42.77
N PRO A 1061 42.67 -17.08 41.81
CA PRO A 1061 41.65 -18.11 41.90
C PRO A 1061 42.16 -19.35 42.65
N THR A 1062 41.36 -19.76 43.63
CA THR A 1062 41.49 -20.97 44.45
C THR A 1062 41.27 -22.24 43.64
N ALA A 1063 42.09 -23.26 43.91
CA ALA A 1063 42.05 -24.58 43.27
C ALA A 1063 41.07 -25.55 43.95
N THR A 1064 41.00 -26.76 43.34
CA THR A 1064 40.81 -28.10 43.98
C THR A 1064 39.45 -28.76 43.70
N PRO A 1065 39.32 -30.12 43.59
CA PRO A 1065 40.22 -31.19 43.12
C PRO A 1065 39.57 -32.16 42.09
N THR A 1066 40.38 -33.08 41.56
CA THR A 1066 39.97 -34.23 40.74
C THR A 1066 40.07 -35.57 41.50
N THR A 1067 39.14 -36.47 41.13
CA THR A 1067 39.07 -37.96 41.15
C THR A 1067 38.92 -38.80 42.44
N GLY A 1068 37.93 -39.72 42.37
CA GLY A 1068 37.83 -40.98 43.10
C GLY A 1068 36.75 -41.90 42.48
N PRO A 1069 37.01 -43.20 42.20
CA PRO A 1069 36.14 -44.09 41.41
C PRO A 1069 35.21 -44.97 42.28
N ILE A 1070 34.39 -45.84 41.63
CA ILE A 1070 33.52 -46.96 42.13
C ILE A 1070 32.02 -46.63 41.95
N ALA A 1071 31.10 -47.48 41.44
CA ALA A 1071 31.04 -48.91 41.14
C ALA A 1071 30.17 -49.20 39.89
N THR A 1072 30.46 -50.33 39.25
CA THR A 1072 29.69 -51.01 38.21
C THR A 1072 28.37 -51.61 38.75
N PRO A 1073 27.24 -51.46 38.03
CA PRO A 1073 26.18 -52.47 38.06
C PRO A 1073 25.91 -53.09 36.68
N THR A 1074 25.85 -54.41 36.74
CA THR A 1074 25.29 -55.48 35.91
C THR A 1074 24.33 -55.13 34.75
N ALA A 1075 24.55 -55.83 33.64
CA ALA A 1075 23.80 -55.79 32.39
C ALA A 1075 22.31 -56.19 32.51
N THR A 1076 21.46 -55.42 31.82
CA THR A 1076 20.04 -55.71 31.51
C THR A 1076 19.90 -55.70 29.98
N PRO A 1077 19.11 -56.61 29.36
CA PRO A 1077 19.31 -57.02 27.96
C PRO A 1077 19.00 -55.94 26.92
N SER A 1078 19.81 -55.99 25.86
CA SER A 1078 19.78 -55.18 24.64
C SER A 1078 18.38 -55.08 24.02
N VAL A 1079 17.84 -53.86 24.01
CA VAL A 1079 16.81 -53.44 23.05
C VAL A 1079 17.55 -52.85 21.86
N ALA A 1080 17.19 -53.29 20.65
CA ALA A 1080 17.81 -52.87 19.40
C ALA A 1080 17.97 -51.34 19.35
N THR A 1081 19.21 -50.88 19.21
CA THR A 1081 19.56 -49.49 18.98
C THR A 1081 18.79 -49.01 17.74
N PRO A 1082 17.90 -48.00 17.85
CA PRO A 1082 17.36 -47.37 16.67
C PRO A 1082 18.53 -46.75 15.92
N THR A 1083 18.71 -47.14 14.66
CA THR A 1083 19.65 -46.51 13.75
C THR A 1083 19.48 -45.00 13.87
N LEU A 1084 20.54 -44.29 14.28
CA LEU A 1084 20.53 -42.83 14.38
C LEU A 1084 20.08 -42.27 13.03
N ILE A 1085 18.91 -41.66 13.03
CA ILE A 1085 18.37 -40.89 11.91
C ILE A 1085 19.33 -39.72 11.71
N PRO A 1086 19.92 -39.52 10.51
CA PRO A 1086 20.81 -38.39 10.26
C PRO A 1086 20.05 -37.08 10.48
N THR A 1087 20.35 -36.37 11.57
CA THR A 1087 19.84 -35.02 11.81
C THR A 1087 20.52 -34.06 10.84
N CYS A 1088 19.75 -33.27 10.10
CA CYS A 1088 20.29 -32.20 9.24
C CYS A 1088 21.08 -31.25 10.15
N ASP A 1089 22.41 -31.27 10.02
CA ASP A 1089 23.32 -30.47 10.82
C ASP A 1089 23.91 -29.38 9.93
N PRO A 1090 23.41 -28.14 10.05
CA PRO A 1090 23.81 -27.05 9.15
C PRO A 1090 25.29 -26.66 9.27
N ALA A 1091 25.99 -27.14 10.29
CA ALA A 1091 27.40 -26.86 10.54
C ALA A 1091 28.37 -27.94 10.03
N LYS A 1092 27.84 -28.95 9.32
CA LYS A 1092 28.65 -30.06 8.77
C LYS A 1092 29.26 -29.78 7.40
N GLY A 1093 28.82 -28.72 6.71
CA GLY A 1093 29.30 -28.39 5.36
C GLY A 1093 30.82 -28.46 5.31
N GLU A 1094 31.51 -27.74 6.19
CA GLU A 1094 32.97 -27.80 6.27
C GLU A 1094 33.53 -28.33 7.60
N SER A 1095 32.68 -28.94 8.44
CA SER A 1095 33.05 -29.51 9.75
C SER A 1095 33.64 -28.50 10.74
N SER A 1096 33.39 -27.20 10.54
CA SER A 1096 33.87 -26.13 11.43
C SER A 1096 33.02 -25.98 12.69
N GLY A 1097 31.83 -26.61 12.74
CA GLY A 1097 30.90 -26.52 13.87
C GLY A 1097 30.21 -25.16 13.98
N LYS A 1098 30.29 -24.34 12.94
CA LYS A 1098 29.60 -23.06 12.78
C LYS A 1098 28.78 -23.10 11.51
N VAL A 1099 27.76 -22.24 11.42
CA VAL A 1099 27.00 -22.03 10.19
C VAL A 1099 27.49 -20.72 9.58
N ASP A 1100 28.22 -20.80 8.48
CA ASP A 1100 28.70 -19.62 7.75
C ASP A 1100 28.62 -19.76 6.22
N ASN A 1101 29.23 -18.82 5.49
CA ASN A 1101 29.15 -18.78 4.03
C ASN A 1101 29.77 -20.02 3.36
N LEU A 1102 30.68 -20.72 4.05
CA LEU A 1102 31.35 -21.91 3.52
C LEU A 1102 30.42 -23.13 3.57
N ASP A 1103 29.58 -23.24 4.61
CA ASP A 1103 28.51 -24.26 4.64
C ASP A 1103 27.46 -23.98 3.54
N PHE A 1104 27.14 -22.71 3.31
CA PHE A 1104 26.20 -22.32 2.25
C PHE A 1104 26.75 -22.67 0.85
N ASP A 1105 28.03 -22.39 0.59
CA ASP A 1105 28.67 -22.75 -0.68
C ASP A 1105 28.73 -24.27 -0.89
N TRP A 1106 28.95 -25.04 0.18
CA TRP A 1106 28.92 -26.50 0.12
C TRP A 1106 27.54 -27.04 -0.26
N TRP A 1107 26.47 -26.49 0.33
CA TRP A 1107 25.10 -26.92 0.06
C TRP A 1107 24.65 -26.52 -1.35
N LYS A 1108 25.08 -25.34 -1.81
CA LYS A 1108 24.90 -24.90 -3.19
C LYS A 1108 25.56 -25.87 -4.17
N ASP A 1109 26.76 -26.38 -3.85
CA ASP A 1109 27.45 -27.36 -4.68
C ASP A 1109 26.77 -28.74 -4.69
N GLU A 1110 26.15 -29.18 -3.59
CA GLU A 1110 25.32 -30.38 -3.57
C GLU A 1110 24.02 -30.21 -4.37
N PHE A 1111 23.38 -29.04 -4.29
CA PHE A 1111 22.17 -28.72 -5.07
C PHE A 1111 22.44 -28.62 -6.57
N LEU A 1112 23.55 -28.01 -6.96
CA LEU A 1112 23.95 -27.88 -8.36
C LEU A 1112 24.59 -29.16 -8.91
N GLY A 1113 24.87 -30.15 -8.04
CA GLY A 1113 25.50 -31.43 -8.41
C GLY A 1113 26.91 -31.28 -8.99
N THR A 1114 27.63 -30.22 -8.63
CA THR A 1114 28.85 -29.80 -9.33
C THR A 1114 30.09 -30.58 -8.89
N THR A 1115 30.24 -30.89 -7.59
CA THR A 1115 31.45 -31.58 -7.06
C THR A 1115 31.26 -32.39 -5.77
N LYS A 1116 30.11 -32.31 -5.09
CA LYS A 1116 29.87 -32.94 -3.79
C LYS A 1116 28.62 -33.83 -3.83
N THR A 1117 28.71 -35.05 -3.31
CA THR A 1117 27.64 -36.07 -3.38
C THR A 1117 27.32 -36.71 -2.03
N SER A 1118 27.76 -36.11 -0.92
CA SER A 1118 27.48 -36.61 0.43
C SER A 1118 25.99 -36.62 0.75
N LYS A 1119 25.22 -35.70 0.12
CA LYS A 1119 23.80 -35.43 0.38
C LYS A 1119 23.55 -35.03 1.83
N ASP A 1120 24.55 -34.44 2.48
CA ASP A 1120 24.41 -33.97 3.86
C ASP A 1120 23.44 -32.78 3.94
N SER A 1121 23.12 -32.15 2.80
CA SER A 1121 22.11 -31.09 2.68
C SER A 1121 20.67 -31.59 2.49
N ASP A 1122 20.40 -32.91 2.42
CA ASP A 1122 19.05 -33.47 2.20
C ASP A 1122 18.27 -33.52 3.53
N CYS A 1123 17.84 -32.34 3.99
CA CYS A 1123 17.16 -32.19 5.27
C CYS A 1123 15.81 -32.92 5.36
N LYS A 1124 15.15 -33.22 4.24
CA LYS A 1124 13.90 -33.99 4.21
C LYS A 1124 14.10 -35.48 4.02
N GLN A 1125 15.33 -35.94 3.80
CA GLN A 1125 15.73 -37.33 3.64
C GLN A 1125 15.01 -38.06 2.50
N ASP A 1126 14.64 -37.34 1.44
CA ASP A 1126 13.97 -37.95 0.28
C ASP A 1126 14.95 -38.28 -0.86
N ASN A 1127 16.25 -38.20 -0.58
CA ASN A 1127 17.37 -38.44 -1.48
C ASN A 1127 17.48 -37.41 -2.61
N ILE A 1128 16.79 -36.28 -2.52
CA ILE A 1128 16.75 -35.22 -3.53
C ILE A 1128 17.08 -33.88 -2.85
N ILE A 1129 18.28 -33.36 -3.10
CA ILE A 1129 18.66 -32.00 -2.67
C ILE A 1129 17.85 -31.02 -3.53
N ASP A 1130 16.86 -30.36 -2.94
CA ASP A 1130 16.08 -29.34 -3.63
C ASP A 1130 15.81 -28.08 -2.79
N ILE A 1131 15.02 -27.17 -3.34
CA ILE A 1131 14.68 -25.89 -2.70
C ILE A 1131 13.98 -26.06 -1.35
N PHE A 1132 13.34 -27.20 -1.09
CA PHE A 1132 12.65 -27.47 0.17
C PHE A 1132 13.63 -27.80 1.29
N ASP A 1133 14.79 -28.38 0.97
CA ASP A 1133 15.87 -28.57 1.95
C ASP A 1133 16.49 -27.24 2.39
N PHE A 1134 16.64 -26.29 1.46
CA PHE A 1134 17.11 -24.94 1.77
C PHE A 1134 16.14 -24.14 2.64
N ASN A 1135 14.83 -24.29 2.41
CA ASN A 1135 13.82 -23.68 3.27
C ASN A 1135 13.89 -24.24 4.69
N LYS A 1136 14.12 -25.56 4.82
CA LYS A 1136 14.31 -26.20 6.13
C LYS A 1136 15.55 -25.68 6.85
N LEU A 1137 16.65 -25.46 6.14
CA LEU A 1137 17.87 -24.84 6.68
C LEU A 1137 17.62 -23.43 7.18
N ARG A 1138 16.97 -22.58 6.37
CA ARG A 1138 16.60 -21.22 6.78
C ARG A 1138 15.81 -21.25 8.09
N ASP A 1139 14.87 -22.18 8.21
CA ASP A 1139 14.05 -22.30 9.41
C ASP A 1139 14.88 -22.80 10.62
N ILE A 1140 15.94 -23.60 10.41
CA ILE A 1140 16.89 -24.03 11.46
C ILE A 1140 17.86 -22.91 11.85
N SER A 1141 18.38 -22.14 10.89
CA SER A 1141 19.35 -21.05 11.14
C SER A 1141 18.73 -19.82 11.81
N PHE A 1142 17.40 -19.67 11.74
CA PHE A 1142 16.65 -18.69 12.55
C PHE A 1142 16.52 -19.09 14.03
N HIS A 1143 16.92 -20.30 14.41
CA HIS A 1143 16.81 -20.83 15.77
C HIS A 1143 18.16 -21.12 16.45
N LEU A 1144 19.27 -20.99 15.71
CA LEU A 1144 20.65 -20.99 16.20
C LEU A 1144 21.15 -19.54 16.29
#